data_AF-A0A6C0KDD3-F1
#
_entry.id   AF-A0A6C0KDD3-F1
#
_cell.length_a   1.000
_cell.length_b   1.000
_cell.length_c   1.000
_cell.angle_alpha   90.00
_cell.angle_beta   90.00
_cell.angle_gamma   90.00
#
_symmetry.space_group_name_H-M   'P 1'
#
loop_
_entity.id
_entity.type
_entity.pdbx_description
1 polymer ?
#
loop_
_entity_poly.entity_id
_entity_poly.type
_entity_poly.pdbx_seq_one_letter_code
_entity_poly.pdbx_strand_id
1 'polypeptide(L)'
;MKIEYHGRNYEISDEEKISEDNDLNSYIKNEFKLKDFRIRKQDGSFRVIDVIYGTEFEWNELDTSSTFAKRVASTFNTIPEWVDSSFVVLVKEMEKMWDGYTQFYETVINGHDFKIDGDEFMLFWFIPKYNAVNLLKRNALLLDIQADLGDKSGSIIAVLEDNKKRAAVMSKLREKIDANKRDAEIFDNIITTLSRTPPVASQPFQKQQSLNTVTMASPFLSIETFFANIKCSRDVPLVLCSTSGIIYKQCDYVTLPDEWKSETHYSSFIKADSIVAMVFNKPSQNEHSHTVANQDYLMCRITIESNELKIVYVYANNIKVKSTDIIGRLFNSLNISNISNISNISNISNILNEDEEYIKGNYIIPCQSFDTIVMRDMIMNDPVFSHFMAVDEFRYTSKTKGGLSIRVFIKEEEVKCILTSSVRKTSADDFQYIRSIPPYLLPEGGHFIRLFIKHSDNMKILPSLILLFSKFMTYYNATHQSVRTIYGKYGVEIPRAPDQNCKPIENLDVTHTEVYAHDYSRHCANNRLPTVKKGAGVIKNSRTMTFPQPDGLIKGVPSHNYTCETNQKYPNIGLQINELLENRETYPYIPCCFENDQLTKKGSSLNKYLKGEHPRDIEKTEQQNIRIKQPFCGTKETELGVLPDNLVRLLRSAERDPIKNSEYMRQGVFETPYSLLECVMRAIKDPKLSVPTEKEVIAKYKEISRIKDNGLFALASQEYYGDSLEDIRESFRTSAYLDPRKWTAFLENIFECKIVVFSRKGSESDATLVFPDHCLAYLRYRHPRPEQQTIVCVYEHYGVDLSRNYPKCELIVYSQRSGVKIKTLTNADTCIANYQGESITQYFYSSSLASSSSSPGKLTKIREFDIPFAESSIISQFIDSYGKMRAFRVKGINGIKEITILTSPLPPLAKPLMKDIELYQTHQIRNTELIESFRQLNLKLVSQSAGEITFGYTTTTYTVKTAEMPGELEMYPNTGKTIGFNDSNQELARYFTERRLATITIEFFIYFYSVYCRERNIQDLNDPKNLTSFMKNVWIDGQIVYKTPTTPSISIDKLRECNFLDPDNENQFLVSNRDTRRRLLYSLRNRLMTRYEMVRDYHSRTEMEHFYSDQYHYTSTVGQQKHTIVTTDLYSIDTIDHQIYDRITKNIVNPRKFFFELNEFGIVCLLAEETDESYQSYDGMMKNAAGISQNWIENGDINDRGQNVQEITTYVYNSNRDVTRLGGGNGPSVLLYQKDQQRHYLSLCEL
;
A
#
# COMPACT_ATOMS: atom_id res chain seq x y z
N MET A 1 46.52 30.92 51.66
CA MET A 1 46.60 29.93 52.76
C MET A 1 47.92 29.17 52.66
N LYS A 2 48.66 28.95 53.75
CA LYS A 2 49.87 28.10 53.77
C LYS A 2 49.57 26.76 54.42
N ILE A 3 49.84 25.66 53.71
CA ILE A 3 49.70 24.29 54.23
C ILE A 3 51.04 23.59 54.04
N GLU A 4 51.51 22.91 55.09
CA GLU A 4 52.70 22.09 55.07
C GLU A 4 52.30 20.61 55.03
N TYR A 5 52.74 19.90 53.98
CA TYR A 5 52.50 18.47 53.80
C TYR A 5 53.79 17.81 53.30
N HIS A 6 54.24 16.75 53.99
CA HIS A 6 55.55 16.09 53.78
C HIS A 6 56.76 17.04 53.74
N GLY A 7 56.80 18.04 54.65
CA GLY A 7 57.97 18.93 54.82
C GLY A 7 58.19 19.92 53.68
N ARG A 8 57.18 20.15 52.83
CA ARG A 8 57.18 21.24 51.84
C ARG A 8 56.02 22.19 52.12
N ASN A 9 56.33 23.48 52.08
CA ASN A 9 55.38 24.56 52.28
C ASN A 9 54.77 24.98 50.95
N TYR A 10 53.43 24.96 50.87
CA TYR A 10 52.69 25.44 49.70
C TYR A 10 51.95 26.72 50.05
N GLU A 11 52.09 27.75 49.21
CA GLU A 11 51.47 29.06 49.39
C GLU A 11 50.37 29.24 48.33
N ILE A 12 49.12 29.30 48.77
CA ILE A 12 47.95 29.53 47.90
C ILE A 12 47.63 31.03 47.95
N SER A 13 47.80 31.73 46.81
CA SER A 13 47.33 33.10 46.60
C SER A 13 45.91 33.13 46.02
N ASP A 14 45.14 34.16 46.38
CA ASP A 14 43.74 34.35 46.00
C ASP A 14 43.52 34.54 44.50
N GLU A 15 42.30 34.18 44.08
CA GLU A 15 41.73 34.10 42.74
C GLU A 15 42.19 35.20 41.75
N GLU A 16 42.96 34.81 40.73
CA GLU A 16 43.00 35.55 39.47
C GLU A 16 41.86 35.08 38.55
N LYS A 17 41.03 36.04 38.12
CA LYS A 17 39.94 35.88 37.16
C LYS A 17 40.43 35.20 35.88
N ILE A 18 39.98 33.97 35.64
CA ILE A 18 40.11 33.28 34.35
C ILE A 18 38.86 33.59 33.52
N SER A 19 39.08 34.13 32.32
CA SER A 19 38.07 34.57 31.35
C SER A 19 37.36 33.42 30.61
N GLU A 20 36.04 33.57 30.46
CA GLU A 20 35.16 33.14 29.35
C GLU A 20 35.51 31.85 28.58
N ASP A 21 35.08 30.70 29.12
CA ASP A 21 34.69 29.50 28.35
C ASP A 21 33.78 28.63 29.25
N ASN A 22 32.59 29.15 29.59
CA ASN A 22 31.71 28.57 30.61
C ASN A 22 31.06 27.23 30.19
N ASP A 23 30.85 26.99 28.90
CA ASP A 23 30.11 25.81 28.43
C ASP A 23 30.92 24.52 28.53
N LEU A 24 32.21 24.52 28.18
CA LEU A 24 33.03 23.31 28.29
C LEU A 24 33.42 23.02 29.75
N ASN A 25 33.70 24.05 30.54
CA ASN A 25 33.94 23.88 31.98
C ASN A 25 32.68 23.39 32.70
N SER A 26 31.49 23.87 32.33
CA SER A 26 30.23 23.37 32.85
C SER A 26 29.91 21.96 32.33
N TYR A 27 30.24 21.64 31.07
CA TYR A 27 30.06 20.32 30.47
C TYR A 27 30.95 19.28 31.16
N ILE A 28 32.26 19.52 31.25
CA ILE A 28 33.20 18.63 31.94
C ILE A 28 32.83 18.49 33.43
N LYS A 29 32.40 19.57 34.10
CA LYS A 29 31.96 19.48 35.50
C LYS A 29 30.61 18.79 35.69
N ASN A 30 29.64 18.97 34.77
CA ASN A 30 28.29 18.41 34.91
C ASN A 30 28.22 16.96 34.45
N GLU A 31 28.90 16.62 33.35
CA GLU A 31 28.89 15.29 32.76
C GLU A 31 29.74 14.30 33.58
N PHE A 32 30.87 14.75 34.11
CA PHE A 32 31.76 13.91 34.92
C PHE A 32 31.61 14.12 36.44
N LYS A 33 30.81 15.11 36.89
CA LYS A 33 30.61 15.46 38.32
C LYS A 33 31.91 15.67 39.11
N LEU A 34 32.97 16.15 38.46
CA LEU A 34 34.33 16.30 39.00
C LEU A 34 34.46 17.55 39.90
N LYS A 35 33.95 17.47 41.14
CA LYS A 35 34.02 18.60 42.10
C LYS A 35 35.45 18.92 42.59
N ASP A 36 36.37 17.97 42.51
CA ASP A 36 37.72 18.05 43.09
C ASP A 36 38.85 17.96 42.04
N PHE A 37 38.60 18.36 40.79
CA PHE A 37 39.63 18.55 39.75
C PHE A 37 39.71 20.03 39.36
N ARG A 38 40.93 20.57 39.22
CA ARG A 38 41.15 21.92 38.70
C ARG A 38 41.41 21.86 37.20
N ILE A 39 40.55 22.48 36.41
CA ILE A 39 40.75 22.60 34.96
C ILE A 39 41.47 23.92 34.68
N ARG A 40 42.66 23.86 34.09
CA ARG A 40 43.43 25.02 33.65
C ARG A 40 43.60 24.96 32.13
N LYS A 41 43.15 25.99 31.42
CA LYS A 41 43.44 26.15 29.98
C LYS A 41 44.85 26.71 29.85
N GLN A 42 45.75 25.99 29.17
CA GLN A 42 47.12 26.44 28.92
C GLN A 42 47.50 26.03 27.49
N ASP A 43 47.97 26.99 26.67
CA ASP A 43 48.43 26.77 25.28
C ASP A 43 47.41 26.08 24.34
N GLY A 44 46.10 26.24 24.60
CA GLY A 44 45.02 25.69 23.78
C GLY A 44 44.55 24.30 24.18
N SER A 45 45.18 23.65 25.17
CA SER A 45 44.70 22.41 25.78
C SER A 45 44.16 22.63 27.19
N PHE A 46 43.30 21.72 27.65
CA PHE A 46 42.76 21.74 29.01
C PHE A 46 43.57 20.77 29.88
N ARG A 47 44.26 21.28 30.89
CA ARG A 47 44.90 20.45 31.91
C ARG A 47 43.93 20.21 33.05
N VAL A 48 43.63 18.94 33.28
CA VAL A 48 42.82 18.45 34.39
C VAL A 48 43.78 18.03 35.49
N ILE A 49 43.89 18.86 36.53
CA ILE A 49 44.77 18.63 37.68
C ILE A 49 43.97 17.91 38.75
N ASP A 50 44.40 16.71 39.10
CA ASP A 50 43.93 16.03 40.29
C ASP A 50 44.34 16.83 41.53
N VAL A 51 43.37 17.33 42.28
CA VAL A 51 43.62 18.17 43.47
C VAL A 51 44.26 17.36 44.61
N ILE A 52 44.16 16.02 44.56
CA ILE A 52 44.58 15.13 45.65
C ILE A 52 46.02 14.67 45.46
N TYR A 53 46.38 14.20 44.27
CA TYR A 53 47.74 13.72 43.98
C TYR A 53 48.62 14.73 43.23
N GLY A 54 48.04 15.84 42.75
CA GLY A 54 48.76 16.85 41.96
C GLY A 54 49.15 16.38 40.55
N THR A 55 48.64 15.21 40.12
CA THR A 55 48.90 14.66 38.78
C THR A 55 48.12 15.47 37.75
N GLU A 56 48.83 16.02 36.75
CA GLU A 56 48.22 16.76 35.65
C GLU A 56 47.91 15.83 34.48
N PHE A 57 46.67 15.81 34.04
CA PHE A 57 46.24 15.12 32.83
C PHE A 57 45.90 16.14 31.75
N GLU A 58 46.51 16.03 30.58
CA GLU A 58 46.13 16.85 29.44
C GLU A 58 44.92 16.22 28.74
N TRP A 59 43.79 16.94 28.72
CA TRP A 59 42.62 16.60 27.94
C TRP A 59 42.84 17.05 26.49
N ASN A 60 42.90 16.09 25.59
CA ASN A 60 43.06 16.34 24.16
C ASN A 60 41.70 16.52 23.50
N GLU A 61 41.62 17.29 22.41
CA GLU A 61 40.34 17.52 21.69
C GLU A 61 39.71 16.23 21.12
N LEU A 62 40.52 15.17 20.98
CA LEU A 62 40.13 13.84 20.52
C LEU A 62 39.78 12.88 21.66
N ASP A 63 39.96 13.28 22.93
CA ASP A 63 39.57 12.46 24.07
C ASP A 63 38.04 12.32 24.13
N THR A 64 37.58 11.07 24.26
CA THR A 64 36.21 10.73 24.69
C THR A 64 36.19 10.56 26.21
N SER A 65 34.99 10.48 26.80
CA SER A 65 34.86 10.16 28.22
C SER A 65 35.61 8.86 28.58
N SER A 66 35.50 7.86 27.70
CA SER A 66 36.11 6.55 27.85
C SER A 66 37.64 6.59 27.69
N THR A 67 38.18 7.26 26.67
CA THR A 67 39.65 7.30 26.46
C THR A 67 40.35 8.09 27.55
N PHE A 68 39.75 9.19 28.00
CA PHE A 68 40.26 9.96 29.12
C PHE A 68 40.24 9.13 30.41
N ALA A 69 39.12 8.45 30.70
CA ALA A 69 39.03 7.55 31.85
C ALA A 69 40.06 6.41 31.79
N LYS A 70 40.33 5.83 30.61
CA LYS A 70 41.39 4.81 30.42
C LYS A 70 42.78 5.33 30.79
N ARG A 71 43.14 6.54 30.34
CA ARG A 71 44.44 7.18 30.64
C ARG A 71 44.61 7.50 32.12
N VAL A 72 43.55 8.05 32.73
CA VAL A 72 43.52 8.30 34.18
C VAL A 72 43.66 6.97 34.93
N ALA A 73 42.87 5.95 34.57
CA ALA A 73 42.92 4.63 35.17
C ALA A 73 44.29 3.95 35.05
N SER A 74 44.93 4.06 33.87
CA SER A 74 46.28 3.54 33.61
C SER A 74 47.31 4.12 34.58
N THR A 75 47.24 5.44 34.81
CA THR A 75 48.15 6.16 35.71
C THR A 75 47.99 5.72 37.16
N PHE A 76 46.77 5.36 37.56
CA PHE A 76 46.47 4.85 38.90
C PHE A 76 46.52 3.31 39.01
N ASN A 77 47.00 2.59 37.99
CA ASN A 77 47.02 1.12 37.95
C ASN A 77 45.64 0.48 38.22
N THR A 78 44.57 1.08 37.69
CA THR A 78 43.19 0.64 37.89
C THR A 78 42.49 0.39 36.54
N ILE A 79 41.23 -0.05 36.59
CA ILE A 79 40.39 -0.24 35.41
C ILE A 79 39.48 0.98 35.19
N PRO A 80 39.12 1.31 33.94
CA PRO A 80 38.37 2.53 33.59
C PRO A 80 37.00 2.63 34.26
N GLU A 81 36.31 1.49 34.44
CA GLU A 81 35.00 1.41 35.08
C GLU A 81 35.01 1.86 36.54
N TRP A 82 36.19 1.86 37.17
CA TRP A 82 36.36 2.35 38.54
C TRP A 82 36.63 3.86 38.59
N VAL A 83 36.88 4.51 37.45
CA VAL A 83 37.15 5.96 37.35
C VAL A 83 35.89 6.78 37.01
N ASP A 84 34.73 6.14 36.75
CA ASP A 84 33.44 6.82 36.61
C ASP A 84 33.07 7.58 37.90
N SER A 85 32.20 8.59 37.78
CA SER A 85 31.62 9.58 38.72
C SER A 85 31.38 9.16 40.19
N SER A 86 31.53 7.89 40.53
CA SER A 86 31.58 7.35 41.90
C SER A 86 32.98 7.44 42.54
N PHE A 87 34.06 7.58 41.77
CA PHE A 87 35.45 7.63 42.29
C PHE A 87 35.71 8.85 43.19
N VAL A 88 35.06 9.98 42.91
CA VAL A 88 35.21 11.22 43.71
C VAL A 88 34.45 11.14 45.05
N VAL A 89 33.32 10.41 45.09
CA VAL A 89 32.63 10.09 46.35
C VAL A 89 33.46 9.09 47.17
N LEU A 90 34.13 8.17 46.48
CA LEU A 90 35.02 7.18 47.07
C LEU A 90 36.16 7.84 47.83
N VAL A 91 36.83 8.88 47.29
CA VAL A 91 38.02 9.46 47.97
C VAL A 91 37.66 10.23 49.27
N LYS A 92 36.52 10.93 49.33
CA LYS A 92 36.05 11.58 50.57
C LYS A 92 35.55 10.60 51.63
N GLU A 93 35.02 9.45 51.21
CA GLU A 93 34.72 8.33 52.11
C GLU A 93 36.01 7.57 52.49
N MET A 94 37.02 7.50 51.61
CA MET A 94 38.30 6.83 51.86
C MET A 94 39.09 7.47 53.00
N GLU A 95 39.09 8.79 53.16
CA GLU A 95 39.72 9.43 54.33
C GLU A 95 39.05 9.03 55.65
N LYS A 96 37.71 8.90 55.66
CA LYS A 96 36.96 8.42 56.84
C LYS A 96 37.05 6.91 57.03
N MET A 97 37.22 6.17 55.94
CA MET A 97 37.35 4.71 55.92
C MET A 97 38.78 4.25 56.19
N TRP A 98 39.81 5.09 56.01
CA TRP A 98 41.19 4.76 56.32
C TRP A 98 41.38 4.47 57.81
N ASP A 99 40.74 5.27 58.67
CA ASP A 99 40.69 5.03 60.12
C ASP A 99 39.97 3.71 60.46
N GLY A 100 38.91 3.37 59.72
CA GLY A 100 38.20 2.08 59.84
C GLY A 100 38.96 0.90 59.23
N TYR A 101 39.80 1.15 58.21
CA TYR A 101 40.69 0.19 57.53
C TYR A 101 41.81 -0.22 58.46
N THR A 102 42.46 0.72 59.14
CA THR A 102 43.50 0.41 60.13
C THR A 102 42.92 -0.44 61.27
N GLN A 103 41.73 -0.08 61.76
CA GLN A 103 41.04 -0.87 62.80
C GLN A 103 40.63 -2.27 62.33
N PHE A 104 40.07 -2.41 61.12
CA PHE A 104 39.65 -3.71 60.60
C PHE A 104 40.83 -4.61 60.22
N TYR A 105 41.85 -4.05 59.56
CA TYR A 105 43.07 -4.74 59.17
C TYR A 105 43.81 -5.26 60.41
N GLU A 106 43.94 -4.43 61.45
CA GLU A 106 44.50 -4.85 62.74
C GLU A 106 43.63 -5.91 63.45
N THR A 107 42.30 -5.83 63.36
CA THR A 107 41.41 -6.81 64.02
C THR A 107 41.40 -8.17 63.31
N VAL A 108 41.45 -8.19 61.98
CA VAL A 108 41.38 -9.44 61.19
C VAL A 108 42.72 -10.13 61.07
N ILE A 109 43.82 -9.39 60.89
CA ILE A 109 45.16 -9.99 60.81
C ILE A 109 45.67 -10.43 62.18
N ASN A 110 45.35 -9.71 63.26
CA ASN A 110 45.71 -10.17 64.60
C ASN A 110 44.77 -11.27 65.13
N GLY A 111 43.57 -11.45 64.54
CA GLY A 111 42.58 -12.46 64.95
C GLY A 111 42.63 -13.77 64.14
N HIS A 112 43.12 -13.73 62.90
CA HIS A 112 43.23 -14.89 62.01
C HIS A 112 44.53 -14.83 61.19
N ASP A 113 45.22 -15.97 61.05
CA ASP A 113 46.56 -16.15 60.46
C ASP A 113 46.59 -15.97 58.92
N PHE A 114 46.00 -14.88 58.42
CA PHE A 114 45.94 -14.55 56.99
C PHE A 114 47.17 -13.72 56.58
N LYS A 115 48.06 -14.34 55.79
CA LYS A 115 49.09 -13.62 55.02
C LYS A 115 48.50 -13.07 53.73
N ILE A 116 47.80 -11.94 53.81
CA ILE A 116 47.41 -11.16 52.62
C ILE A 116 48.30 -9.92 52.58
N ASP A 117 48.96 -9.70 51.45
CA ASP A 117 49.75 -8.49 51.21
C ASP A 117 48.84 -7.24 51.23
N GLY A 118 49.34 -6.13 51.79
CA GLY A 118 48.55 -4.90 51.97
C GLY A 118 47.98 -4.38 50.65
N ASP A 119 48.72 -4.56 49.55
CA ASP A 119 48.31 -4.16 48.20
C ASP A 119 47.21 -5.07 47.63
N GLU A 120 47.25 -6.38 47.90
CA GLU A 120 46.20 -7.33 47.49
C GLU A 120 44.90 -7.10 48.29
N PHE A 121 45.03 -6.78 49.58
CA PHE A 121 43.88 -6.51 50.44
C PHE A 121 43.19 -5.19 50.04
N MET A 122 43.96 -4.14 49.74
CA MET A 122 43.43 -2.87 49.24
C MET A 122 42.61 -3.07 47.96
N LEU A 123 43.12 -3.81 46.98
CA LEU A 123 42.41 -4.13 45.74
C LEU A 123 41.07 -4.88 45.98
N PHE A 124 40.99 -5.72 47.01
CA PHE A 124 39.76 -6.43 47.38
C PHE A 124 38.81 -5.62 48.27
N TRP A 125 39.32 -4.73 49.12
CA TRP A 125 38.52 -3.93 50.06
C TRP A 125 37.65 -2.89 49.35
N PHE A 126 38.05 -2.45 48.16
CA PHE A 126 37.25 -1.54 47.33
C PHE A 126 35.98 -2.18 46.74
N ILE A 127 35.85 -3.50 46.78
CA ILE A 127 34.75 -4.26 46.16
C ILE A 127 33.43 -4.28 46.99
N PRO A 128 33.39 -4.36 48.35
CA PRO A 128 32.16 -4.77 49.03
C PRO A 128 31.29 -3.72 49.75
N LYS A 129 31.68 -2.44 49.92
CA LYS A 129 30.97 -1.56 50.90
C LYS A 129 29.94 -0.55 50.37
N TYR A 130 29.60 -0.58 49.08
CA TYR A 130 28.43 0.14 48.56
C TYR A 130 27.30 -0.84 48.19
N ASN A 131 26.12 -0.63 48.80
CA ASN A 131 24.86 -1.36 48.67
C ASN A 131 24.81 -2.47 47.59
N ALA A 132 25.05 -3.71 48.02
CA ALA A 132 25.22 -4.90 47.17
C ALA A 132 24.11 -5.16 46.14
N VAL A 133 22.91 -4.60 46.33
CA VAL A 133 21.74 -4.84 45.47
C VAL A 133 21.80 -4.05 44.14
N ASN A 134 22.44 -2.87 44.11
CA ASN A 134 22.56 -2.08 42.87
C ASN A 134 23.89 -2.34 42.13
N LEU A 135 24.93 -2.82 42.82
CA LEU A 135 26.22 -3.14 42.22
C LEU A 135 26.19 -4.45 41.42
N LEU A 136 25.45 -5.47 41.88
CA LEU A 136 25.28 -6.73 41.15
C LEU A 136 24.53 -6.58 39.82
N LYS A 137 23.75 -5.50 39.63
CA LYS A 137 23.10 -5.18 38.35
C LYS A 137 23.95 -4.34 37.41
N ARG A 138 25.03 -3.72 37.88
CA ARG A 138 25.83 -2.73 37.11
C ARG A 138 27.28 -3.12 36.86
N ASN A 139 27.89 -3.98 37.69
CA ASN A 139 29.27 -4.38 37.47
C ASN A 139 29.36 -5.68 36.65
N ALA A 140 29.41 -5.52 35.33
CA ALA A 140 29.71 -6.59 34.37
C ALA A 140 30.99 -7.35 34.74
N LEU A 141 31.97 -6.69 35.36
CA LEU A 141 33.21 -7.31 35.84
C LEU A 141 32.98 -8.43 36.88
N LEU A 142 32.10 -8.18 37.86
CA LEU A 142 31.80 -9.15 38.93
C LEU A 142 30.95 -10.31 38.41
N LEU A 143 30.05 -10.03 37.46
CA LEU A 143 29.24 -11.04 36.79
C LEU A 143 30.08 -11.90 35.83
N ASP A 144 31.02 -11.32 35.09
CA ASP A 144 31.99 -12.06 34.25
C ASP A 144 32.89 -12.94 35.12
N ILE A 145 33.39 -12.42 36.25
CA ILE A 145 34.21 -13.18 37.19
C ILE A 145 33.39 -14.31 37.87
N GLN A 146 32.14 -14.06 38.26
CA GLN A 146 31.23 -15.10 38.79
C GLN A 146 30.87 -16.15 37.74
N ALA A 147 30.62 -15.74 36.49
CA ALA A 147 30.30 -16.64 35.38
C ALA A 147 31.49 -17.56 35.06
N ASP A 148 32.71 -17.00 35.01
CA ASP A 148 33.93 -17.76 34.73
C ASP A 148 34.34 -18.68 35.90
N LEU A 149 33.98 -18.34 37.14
CA LEU A 149 34.23 -19.19 38.31
C LEU A 149 33.16 -20.28 38.50
N GLY A 150 32.10 -20.29 37.69
CA GLY A 150 31.05 -21.32 37.67
C GLY A 150 30.16 -21.38 38.91
N ASP A 151 30.26 -20.41 39.82
CA ASP A 151 29.62 -20.44 41.13
C ASP A 151 28.45 -19.44 41.17
N LYS A 152 27.24 -19.94 40.92
CA LYS A 152 26.01 -19.12 40.91
C LYS A 152 25.49 -18.77 42.32
N SER A 153 26.14 -19.23 43.39
CA SER A 153 25.63 -19.11 44.77
C SER A 153 26.62 -18.58 45.82
N GLY A 154 27.89 -18.41 45.49
CA GLY A 154 28.91 -18.01 46.48
C GLY A 154 28.95 -16.51 46.79
N SER A 155 28.85 -16.15 48.08
CA SER A 155 29.23 -14.84 48.64
C SER A 155 30.67 -14.47 48.23
N ILE A 156 30.95 -13.20 47.93
CA ILE A 156 32.32 -12.66 47.67
C ILE A 156 33.32 -13.07 48.76
N ILE A 157 32.84 -13.24 50.00
CA ILE A 157 33.65 -13.68 51.13
C ILE A 157 34.20 -15.10 50.90
N ALA A 158 33.43 -16.01 50.31
CA ALA A 158 33.87 -17.37 50.00
C ALA A 158 34.91 -17.42 48.86
N VAL A 159 34.88 -16.45 47.94
CA VAL A 159 35.91 -16.29 46.88
C VAL A 159 37.22 -15.75 47.47
N LEU A 160 37.12 -14.92 48.50
CA LEU A 160 38.24 -14.32 49.24
C LEU A 160 38.95 -15.31 50.18
N GLU A 161 38.18 -16.22 50.80
CA GLU A 161 38.69 -17.27 51.69
C GLU A 161 39.39 -18.40 50.92
N ASP A 162 39.02 -18.66 49.67
CA ASP A 162 39.68 -19.63 48.81
C ASP A 162 40.88 -19.01 48.08
N ASN A 163 42.09 -19.32 48.53
CA ASN A 163 43.34 -18.83 47.96
C ASN A 163 43.48 -19.08 46.44
N LYS A 164 42.93 -20.18 45.90
CA LYS A 164 43.00 -20.47 44.45
C LYS A 164 42.06 -19.56 43.68
N LYS A 165 40.82 -19.36 44.17
CA LYS A 165 39.86 -18.45 43.54
C LYS A 165 40.35 -17.00 43.63
N ARG A 166 40.89 -16.58 44.79
CA ARG A 166 41.50 -15.25 44.99
C ARG A 166 42.63 -14.98 44.00
N ALA A 167 43.57 -15.91 43.85
CA ALA A 167 44.68 -15.77 42.91
C ALA A 167 44.20 -15.67 41.45
N ALA A 168 43.17 -16.43 41.07
CA ALA A 168 42.57 -16.37 39.73
C ALA A 168 41.91 -15.01 39.45
N VAL A 169 41.18 -14.44 40.42
CA VAL A 169 40.59 -13.10 40.32
C VAL A 169 41.66 -12.03 40.17
N MET A 170 42.70 -12.07 41.00
CA MET A 170 43.82 -11.11 40.93
C MET A 170 44.58 -11.21 39.61
N SER A 171 44.77 -12.42 39.08
CA SER A 171 45.39 -12.62 37.77
C SER A 171 44.57 -11.95 36.66
N LYS A 172 43.25 -12.13 36.64
CA LYS A 172 42.37 -11.49 35.65
C LYS A 172 42.29 -9.97 35.81
N LEU A 173 42.30 -9.48 37.04
CA LEU A 173 42.30 -8.04 37.30
C LEU A 173 43.60 -7.41 36.83
N ARG A 174 44.75 -8.03 37.13
CA ARG A 174 46.06 -7.60 36.59
C ARG A 174 46.08 -7.64 35.07
N GLU A 175 45.56 -8.70 34.45
CA GLU A 175 45.42 -8.79 33.01
C GLU A 175 44.60 -7.63 32.42
N LYS A 176 43.49 -7.25 33.05
CA LYS A 176 42.67 -6.11 32.64
C LYS A 176 43.35 -4.75 32.87
N ILE A 177 44.06 -4.58 33.97
CA ILE A 177 44.86 -3.36 34.24
C ILE A 177 45.98 -3.24 33.22
N ASP A 178 46.69 -4.32 32.94
CA ASP A 178 47.78 -4.34 31.95
C ASP A 178 47.26 -4.17 30.52
N ALA A 179 46.06 -4.69 30.21
CA ALA A 179 45.36 -4.36 28.96
C ALA A 179 45.02 -2.87 28.88
N ASN A 180 44.47 -2.28 29.95
CA ASN A 180 44.14 -0.85 30.00
C ASN A 180 45.38 0.04 29.86
N LYS A 181 46.50 -0.32 30.49
CA LYS A 181 47.78 0.39 30.33
C LYS A 181 48.26 0.38 28.89
N ARG A 182 48.22 -0.79 28.26
CA ARG A 182 48.58 -0.93 26.84
C ARG A 182 47.67 -0.09 25.96
N ASP A 183 46.36 -0.12 26.18
CA ASP A 183 45.39 0.70 25.44
C ASP A 183 45.68 2.20 25.61
N ALA A 184 45.94 2.65 26.84
CA ALA A 184 46.24 4.04 27.15
C ALA A 184 47.55 4.50 26.49
N GLU A 185 48.60 3.67 26.56
CA GLU A 185 49.89 3.94 25.90
C GLU A 185 49.75 3.99 24.38
N ILE A 186 48.99 3.06 23.78
CA ILE A 186 48.66 3.08 22.34
C ILE A 186 47.94 4.38 22.00
N PHE A 187 46.96 4.79 22.79
CA PHE A 187 46.21 6.02 22.57
C PHE A 187 47.09 7.28 22.70
N ASP A 188 47.93 7.37 23.73
CA ASP A 188 48.88 8.49 23.89
C ASP A 188 49.85 8.60 22.70
N ASN A 189 50.30 7.46 22.17
CA ASN A 189 51.13 7.40 20.97
C ASN A 189 50.37 7.88 19.72
N ILE A 190 49.10 7.49 19.58
CA ILE A 190 48.22 7.95 18.49
C ILE A 190 48.02 9.46 18.55
N ILE A 191 47.67 10.00 19.73
CA ILE A 191 47.48 11.43 19.94
C ILE A 191 48.77 12.21 19.69
N THR A 192 49.91 11.72 20.18
CA THR A 192 51.21 12.35 19.94
C THR A 192 51.53 12.39 18.45
N THR A 193 51.25 11.31 17.72
CA THR A 193 51.45 11.21 16.27
C THR A 193 50.55 12.20 15.53
N LEU A 194 49.25 12.25 15.84
CA LEU A 194 48.29 13.16 15.20
C LEU A 194 48.51 14.62 15.58
N SER A 195 49.03 14.91 16.78
CA SER A 195 49.32 16.28 17.22
C SER A 195 50.51 16.87 16.47
N ARG A 196 51.51 16.04 16.14
CA ARG A 196 52.68 16.43 15.34
C ARG A 196 52.42 16.46 13.84
N THR A 197 51.32 15.85 13.39
CA THR A 197 50.97 15.75 11.97
C THR A 197 50.23 17.01 11.51
N PRO A 198 50.78 17.80 10.57
CA PRO A 198 50.08 18.97 10.05
C PRO A 198 48.87 18.55 9.19
N PRO A 199 47.73 19.26 9.23
CA PRO A 199 46.60 18.96 8.36
C PRO A 199 46.91 19.36 6.90
N VAL A 200 46.47 18.55 5.93
CA VAL A 200 46.45 18.99 4.52
C VAL A 200 45.45 20.13 4.30
N ALA A 201 45.74 21.00 3.35
CA ALA A 201 44.81 22.06 2.95
C ALA A 201 43.50 21.47 2.42
N SER A 202 42.38 22.08 2.80
CA SER A 202 41.06 21.58 2.46
C SER A 202 40.04 22.69 2.26
N GLN A 203 38.90 22.32 1.66
CA GLN A 203 37.78 23.24 1.46
C GLN A 203 36.81 23.18 2.64
N PRO A 204 36.08 24.27 2.94
CA PRO A 204 35.01 24.24 3.93
C PRO A 204 33.96 23.19 3.54
N PHE A 205 33.32 22.59 4.56
CA PHE A 205 32.25 21.63 4.36
C PHE A 205 31.12 22.24 3.51
N GLN A 206 30.80 21.57 2.42
CA GLN A 206 29.62 21.88 1.64
C GLN A 206 28.52 20.94 2.11
N LYS A 207 27.72 21.42 3.07
CA LYS A 207 26.39 20.87 3.37
C LYS A 207 25.69 20.64 2.03
N GLN A 208 24.92 19.58 1.86
CA GLN A 208 24.09 19.33 0.67
C GLN A 208 22.63 19.22 1.06
N GLN A 209 22.39 18.55 2.18
CA GLN A 209 21.07 18.29 2.71
C GLN A 209 21.13 18.39 4.24
N SER A 210 20.12 18.98 4.87
CA SER A 210 19.79 18.69 6.28
C SER A 210 18.38 18.19 6.43
N LEU A 211 18.16 17.39 7.46
CA LEU A 211 16.84 17.10 8.01
C LEU A 211 16.69 17.95 9.26
N ASN A 212 15.67 18.80 9.28
CA ASN A 212 15.34 19.57 10.47
C ASN A 212 13.98 19.08 10.99
N THR A 213 13.86 18.97 12.30
CA THR A 213 12.63 18.61 12.99
C THR A 213 12.17 19.78 13.83
N VAL A 214 10.95 20.22 13.58
CA VAL A 214 10.27 21.22 14.41
C VAL A 214 9.15 20.53 15.17
N THR A 215 9.20 20.64 16.49
CA THR A 215 8.17 20.10 17.38
C THR A 215 7.32 21.24 17.92
N MET A 216 6.00 21.10 17.86
CA MET A 216 5.05 22.06 18.42
C MET A 216 3.90 21.33 19.11
N ALA A 217 3.26 21.97 20.08
CA ALA A 217 2.05 21.43 20.68
C ALA A 217 0.96 21.27 19.60
N SER A 218 0.37 20.07 19.46
CA SER A 218 -0.69 19.83 18.47
C SER A 218 -2.03 20.32 19.02
N PRO A 219 -2.68 21.30 18.37
CA PRO A 219 -4.09 21.59 18.61
C PRO A 219 -5.02 20.69 17.80
N PHE A 220 -4.46 19.83 16.93
CA PHE A 220 -5.20 18.90 16.09
C PHE A 220 -5.32 17.55 16.79
N LEU A 221 -6.49 16.94 16.61
CA LEU A 221 -6.92 15.73 17.30
C LEU A 221 -6.48 14.45 16.57
N SER A 222 -6.33 14.48 15.24
CA SER A 222 -5.79 13.37 14.42
C SER A 222 -5.09 13.84 13.15
N ILE A 223 -4.27 12.97 12.57
CA ILE A 223 -3.53 13.25 11.34
C ILE A 223 -4.49 13.31 10.13
N GLU A 224 -5.57 12.53 10.11
CA GLU A 224 -6.62 12.59 9.09
C GLU A 224 -7.35 13.92 9.12
N THR A 225 -7.66 14.44 10.32
CA THR A 225 -8.23 15.78 10.48
C THR A 225 -7.28 16.84 9.97
N PHE A 226 -5.98 16.73 10.28
CA PHE A 226 -4.97 17.65 9.75
C PHE A 226 -4.96 17.59 8.22
N PHE A 227 -4.84 16.40 7.63
CA PHE A 227 -4.82 16.19 6.17
C PHE A 227 -6.08 16.72 5.49
N ALA A 228 -7.27 16.43 6.03
CA ALA A 228 -8.54 16.87 5.50
C ALA A 228 -8.65 18.40 5.41
N ASN A 229 -8.04 19.12 6.34
CA ASN A 229 -8.06 20.58 6.37
C ASN A 229 -6.95 21.24 5.53
N ILE A 230 -5.97 20.50 5.02
CA ILE A 230 -4.99 21.07 4.07
C ILE A 230 -5.65 21.33 2.72
N LYS A 231 -5.52 22.57 2.24
CA LYS A 231 -5.88 23.04 0.90
C LYS A 231 -4.62 23.11 0.05
N CYS A 232 -4.60 22.39 -1.07
CA CYS A 232 -3.49 22.51 -2.00
C CYS A 232 -3.52 23.86 -2.70
N SER A 233 -2.33 24.45 -2.85
CA SER A 233 -2.11 25.76 -3.45
C SER A 233 -0.75 25.75 -4.16
N ARG A 234 -0.35 26.86 -4.77
CA ARG A 234 1.01 26.99 -5.32
C ARG A 234 2.11 26.81 -4.25
N ASP A 235 1.84 27.18 -3.00
CA ASP A 235 2.77 27.01 -1.89
C ASP A 235 2.82 25.57 -1.38
N VAL A 236 1.72 24.82 -1.52
CA VAL A 236 1.63 23.41 -1.12
C VAL A 236 0.90 22.61 -2.21
N PRO A 237 1.56 22.34 -3.35
CA PRO A 237 0.89 21.80 -4.53
C PRO A 237 0.55 20.33 -4.43
N LEU A 238 1.21 19.59 -3.54
CA LEU A 238 1.01 18.16 -3.35
C LEU A 238 1.11 17.81 -1.88
N VAL A 239 0.14 17.04 -1.40
CA VAL A 239 0.13 16.48 -0.05
C VAL A 239 -0.33 15.03 -0.14
N LEU A 240 0.32 14.13 0.57
CA LEU A 240 -0.09 12.73 0.69
C LEU A 240 -0.28 12.35 2.16
N CYS A 241 -1.18 11.42 2.44
CA CYS A 241 -1.44 10.86 3.77
C CYS A 241 -1.43 9.33 3.70
N SER A 242 -0.85 8.66 4.72
CA SER A 242 -0.60 7.22 4.71
C SER A 242 -1.40 6.37 5.71
N THR A 243 -2.38 6.93 6.43
CA THR A 243 -3.06 6.24 7.54
C THR A 243 -3.89 5.03 7.14
N SER A 244 -4.63 5.11 6.03
CA SER A 244 -5.53 4.06 5.56
C SER A 244 -5.21 3.61 4.12
N GLY A 245 -3.95 3.75 3.71
CA GLY A 245 -3.51 3.75 2.32
C GLY A 245 -3.00 5.14 1.91
N ILE A 246 -2.36 5.23 0.74
CA ILE A 246 -1.83 6.52 0.27
C ILE A 246 -2.95 7.30 -0.44
N ILE A 247 -3.32 8.44 0.13
CA ILE A 247 -4.26 9.39 -0.46
C ILE A 247 -3.50 10.67 -0.80
N TYR A 248 -3.67 11.17 -2.02
CA TYR A 248 -3.03 12.37 -2.52
C TYR A 248 -4.05 13.51 -2.63
N LYS A 249 -3.62 14.72 -2.26
CA LYS A 249 -4.23 16.00 -2.60
C LYS A 249 -3.28 16.75 -3.52
N GLN A 250 -3.77 17.16 -4.69
CA GLN A 250 -2.99 17.93 -5.67
C GLN A 250 -3.68 19.25 -6.01
N CYS A 251 -2.88 20.28 -6.25
CA CYS A 251 -3.32 21.53 -6.85
C CYS A 251 -3.52 21.35 -8.37
N ASP A 252 -4.74 21.55 -8.87
CA ASP A 252 -5.14 21.29 -10.27
C ASP A 252 -4.35 22.09 -11.32
N TYR A 253 -3.92 23.31 -11.01
CA TYR A 253 -3.16 24.17 -11.90
C TYR A 253 -1.63 24.06 -11.76
N VAL A 254 -1.13 23.10 -10.96
CA VAL A 254 0.32 22.83 -10.85
C VAL A 254 0.62 21.48 -11.48
N THR A 255 1.33 21.50 -12.62
CA THR A 255 1.86 20.29 -13.24
C THR A 255 2.91 19.67 -12.33
N LEU A 256 2.64 18.47 -11.83
CA LEU A 256 3.57 17.74 -10.98
C LEU A 256 4.71 17.15 -11.83
N PRO A 257 5.97 17.32 -11.41
CA PRO A 257 7.10 16.65 -12.04
C PRO A 257 6.96 15.13 -11.95
N ASP A 258 7.36 14.39 -13.00
CA ASP A 258 7.16 12.93 -13.05
C ASP A 258 7.86 12.19 -11.90
N GLU A 259 8.97 12.74 -11.39
CA GLU A 259 9.66 12.23 -10.19
C GLU A 259 8.73 12.15 -8.98
N TRP A 260 7.81 13.10 -8.83
CA TRP A 260 6.83 13.17 -7.72
C TRP A 260 5.67 12.21 -7.91
N LYS A 261 5.51 11.58 -9.07
CA LYS A 261 4.48 10.56 -9.31
C LYS A 261 4.97 9.15 -8.95
N SER A 262 6.28 8.99 -8.79
CA SER A 262 6.89 7.71 -8.43
C SER A 262 6.84 7.46 -6.92
N GLU A 263 6.23 6.35 -6.48
CA GLU A 263 6.26 5.91 -5.07
C GLU A 263 7.69 5.81 -4.52
N THR A 264 8.67 5.50 -5.38
CA THR A 264 10.08 5.40 -4.97
C THR A 264 10.62 6.73 -4.42
N HIS A 265 10.11 7.87 -4.89
CA HIS A 265 10.50 9.20 -4.44
C HIS A 265 10.18 9.41 -2.96
N TYR A 266 9.01 8.92 -2.51
CA TYR A 266 8.54 9.10 -1.13
C TYR A 266 8.81 7.91 -0.22
N SER A 267 9.21 6.76 -0.75
CA SER A 267 9.36 5.50 0.00
C SER A 267 10.22 5.60 1.27
N SER A 268 11.24 6.46 1.26
CA SER A 268 12.11 6.71 2.44
C SER A 268 11.51 7.70 3.45
N PHE A 269 10.49 8.47 3.04
CA PHE A 269 9.84 9.52 3.81
C PHE A 269 8.49 9.11 4.37
N ILE A 270 7.72 8.29 3.65
CA ILE A 270 6.42 7.79 4.10
C ILE A 270 6.65 6.83 5.27
N LYS A 271 6.16 7.23 6.44
CA LYS A 271 5.93 6.32 7.57
C LYS A 271 4.44 6.02 7.66
N ALA A 272 4.06 4.95 8.36
CA ALA A 272 2.67 4.78 8.78
C ALA A 272 2.23 6.02 9.58
N ASP A 273 0.97 6.43 9.42
CA ASP A 273 0.35 7.56 10.14
C ASP A 273 1.08 8.89 9.98
N SER A 274 1.53 9.19 8.75
CA SER A 274 2.21 10.45 8.43
C SER A 274 1.59 11.15 7.22
N ILE A 275 1.82 12.46 7.15
CA ILE A 275 1.54 13.27 5.96
C ILE A 275 2.86 13.69 5.35
N VAL A 276 2.99 13.65 4.03
CA VAL A 276 4.10 14.28 3.32
C VAL A 276 3.56 15.40 2.44
N ALA A 277 4.06 16.61 2.63
CA ALA A 277 3.67 17.80 1.89
C ALA A 277 4.86 18.36 1.12
N MET A 278 4.64 18.75 -0.13
CA MET A 278 5.61 19.49 -0.93
C MET A 278 5.36 20.98 -0.67
N VAL A 279 6.31 21.68 -0.06
CA VAL A 279 6.15 23.07 0.38
C VAL A 279 7.11 23.97 -0.39
N PHE A 280 6.61 25.04 -1.00
CA PHE A 280 7.39 25.97 -1.80
C PHE A 280 8.50 26.61 -0.94
N ASN A 281 9.69 26.76 -1.51
CA ASN A 281 10.91 27.16 -0.82
C ASN A 281 11.47 28.52 -1.29
N LYS A 282 10.91 29.18 -2.30
CA LYS A 282 11.44 30.50 -2.70
C LYS A 282 10.69 31.63 -1.98
N PRO A 283 11.36 32.74 -1.60
CA PRO A 283 10.65 33.93 -1.13
C PRO A 283 9.68 34.41 -2.21
N SER A 284 8.48 34.83 -1.82
CA SER A 284 7.30 35.04 -2.68
C SER A 284 7.43 36.14 -3.76
N GLN A 285 8.60 36.76 -3.94
CA GLN A 285 8.72 37.99 -4.72
C GLN A 285 8.86 37.83 -6.25
N ASN A 286 8.93 36.61 -6.80
CA ASN A 286 9.02 36.40 -8.26
C ASN A 286 7.83 35.57 -8.78
N GLU A 287 6.67 36.21 -8.94
CA GLU A 287 5.38 35.52 -9.19
C GLU A 287 5.17 34.98 -10.64
N HIS A 288 6.05 35.27 -11.61
CA HIS A 288 5.67 35.23 -13.03
C HIS A 288 6.14 34.02 -13.87
N SER A 289 6.77 32.98 -13.32
CA SER A 289 7.09 31.76 -14.10
C SER A 289 6.16 30.60 -13.76
N HIS A 290 5.39 30.13 -14.75
CA HIS A 290 4.46 28.99 -14.64
C HIS A 290 5.16 27.62 -14.58
N THR A 291 6.46 27.55 -14.86
CA THR A 291 7.23 26.29 -14.80
C THR A 291 7.84 26.11 -13.41
N VAL A 292 7.32 25.14 -12.68
CA VAL A 292 7.85 24.69 -11.39
C VAL A 292 9.08 23.81 -11.63
N ALA A 293 10.25 24.21 -11.15
CA ALA A 293 11.40 23.32 -11.07
C ALA A 293 11.33 22.49 -9.78
N ASN A 294 11.70 21.20 -9.82
CA ASN A 294 11.75 20.30 -8.65
C ASN A 294 12.49 20.91 -7.44
N GLN A 295 13.49 21.75 -7.70
CA GLN A 295 14.35 22.36 -6.69
C GLN A 295 13.65 23.47 -5.89
N ASP A 296 12.45 23.88 -6.31
CA ASP A 296 11.72 24.99 -5.70
C ASP A 296 10.83 24.56 -4.53
N TYR A 297 10.73 23.26 -4.25
CA TYR A 297 9.88 22.70 -3.21
C TYR A 297 10.68 21.82 -2.24
N LEU A 298 10.30 21.88 -0.97
CA LEU A 298 10.82 21.07 0.12
C LEU A 298 9.82 19.98 0.47
N MET A 299 10.32 18.79 0.72
CA MET A 299 9.50 17.70 1.24
C MET A 299 9.42 17.81 2.76
N CYS A 300 8.21 17.95 3.29
CA CYS A 300 7.90 18.05 4.71
C CYS A 300 7.07 16.83 5.13
N ARG A 301 7.59 16.02 6.07
CA ARG A 301 6.84 14.98 6.75
C ARG A 301 6.23 15.53 8.04
N ILE A 302 4.98 15.20 8.29
CA ILE A 302 4.22 15.64 9.45
C ILE A 302 3.73 14.39 10.17
N THR A 303 4.02 14.29 11.46
CA THR A 303 3.50 13.25 12.35
C THR A 303 2.91 13.87 13.60
N ILE A 304 1.98 13.17 14.25
CA ILE A 304 1.42 13.55 15.54
C ILE A 304 1.80 12.48 16.55
N GLU A 305 2.62 12.83 17.53
CA GLU A 305 3.11 11.92 18.58
C GLU A 305 2.79 12.52 19.95
N SER A 306 2.04 11.81 20.80
CA SER A 306 1.75 12.25 22.18
C SER A 306 1.14 13.67 22.29
N ASN A 307 0.26 14.04 21.35
CA ASN A 307 -0.31 15.40 21.20
C ASN A 307 0.72 16.48 20.80
N GLU A 308 1.88 16.11 20.29
CA GLU A 308 2.84 17.01 19.67
C GLU A 308 2.85 16.80 18.16
N LEU A 309 2.77 17.90 17.40
CA LEU A 309 2.92 17.90 15.97
C LEU A 309 4.42 18.01 15.66
N LYS A 310 4.97 16.99 15.01
CA LYS A 310 6.36 16.97 14.55
C LYS A 310 6.41 17.17 13.05
N ILE A 311 7.09 18.22 12.62
CA ILE A 311 7.29 18.55 11.21
C ILE A 311 8.76 18.35 10.89
N VAL A 312 9.04 17.30 10.12
CA VAL A 312 10.38 16.92 9.68
C VAL A 312 10.53 17.31 8.22
N TYR A 313 11.42 18.24 7.90
CA TYR A 313 11.58 18.70 6.52
C TYR A 313 13.02 18.55 6.02
N VAL A 314 13.15 18.19 4.75
CA VAL A 314 14.43 18.04 4.06
C VAL A 314 14.77 19.32 3.37
N TYR A 315 15.92 19.86 3.73
CA TYR A 315 16.45 21.07 3.15
C TYR A 315 17.64 20.75 2.24
N ALA A 316 17.54 21.06 0.94
CA ALA A 316 18.66 21.02 0.00
C ALA A 316 19.21 22.45 -0.25
N ASN A 317 20.53 22.58 -0.21
CA ASN A 317 21.36 23.81 -0.18
C ASN A 317 20.90 25.20 -0.69
N ASN A 318 21.58 26.21 -0.09
CA ASN A 318 21.79 27.64 -0.46
C ASN A 318 20.63 28.65 -0.35
N ILE A 319 19.41 28.23 -0.06
CA ILE A 319 18.25 29.14 0.04
C ILE A 319 17.95 29.46 1.51
N LYS A 320 18.46 30.55 2.08
CA LYS A 320 18.21 30.93 3.49
C LYS A 320 16.73 31.23 3.79
N VAL A 321 15.87 30.21 3.83
CA VAL A 321 14.48 30.30 4.26
C VAL A 321 14.45 29.96 5.74
N LYS A 322 13.77 30.78 6.53
CA LYS A 322 13.59 30.50 7.94
C LYS A 322 12.59 29.35 8.08
N SER A 323 12.81 28.46 9.04
CA SER A 323 11.87 27.39 9.42
C SER A 323 10.44 27.94 9.62
N THR A 324 10.34 29.14 10.20
CA THR A 324 9.09 29.89 10.38
C THR A 324 8.34 30.17 9.08
N ASP A 325 9.02 30.37 7.95
CA ASP A 325 8.39 30.67 6.67
C ASP A 325 7.83 29.39 6.02
N ILE A 326 8.56 28.27 6.13
CA ILE A 326 8.12 26.95 5.66
C ILE A 326 6.88 26.51 6.44
N ILE A 327 6.96 26.61 7.77
CA ILE A 327 5.83 26.33 8.67
C ILE A 327 4.69 27.28 8.36
N GLY A 328 4.95 28.58 8.21
CA GLY A 328 3.94 29.58 7.85
C GLY A 328 3.18 29.21 6.56
N ARG A 329 3.89 28.78 5.50
CA ARG A 329 3.25 28.34 4.24
C ARG A 329 2.39 27.09 4.42
N LEU A 330 2.90 26.10 5.14
CA LEU A 330 2.15 24.88 5.44
C LEU A 330 0.88 25.21 6.26
N PHE A 331 0.97 26.07 7.28
CA PHE A 331 -0.19 26.46 8.08
C PHE A 331 -1.15 27.38 7.35
N ASN A 332 -0.66 28.26 6.47
CA ASN A 332 -1.51 29.07 5.60
C ASN A 332 -2.29 28.21 4.59
N SER A 333 -1.78 27.02 4.26
CA SER A 333 -2.51 26.05 3.45
C SER A 333 -3.65 25.35 4.22
N LEU A 334 -3.71 25.45 5.55
CA LEU A 334 -4.82 24.91 6.32
C LEU A 334 -6.07 25.81 6.19
N ASN A 335 -7.23 25.20 6.00
CA ASN A 335 -8.50 25.92 6.00
C ASN A 335 -8.95 26.24 7.44
N ILE A 336 -8.29 27.23 8.04
CA ILE A 336 -8.43 27.60 9.46
C ILE A 336 -9.85 28.08 9.82
N SER A 337 -10.66 28.54 8.86
CA SER A 337 -12.01 29.05 9.14
C SER A 337 -12.94 28.03 9.80
N ASN A 338 -12.63 26.74 9.68
CA ASN A 338 -13.44 25.66 10.26
C ASN A 338 -13.01 25.25 11.68
N ILE A 339 -11.92 25.80 12.20
CA ILE A 339 -11.38 25.40 13.52
C ILE A 339 -11.24 26.66 14.38
N SER A 340 -12.31 26.99 15.10
CA SER A 340 -12.45 28.20 15.92
C SER A 340 -11.37 28.37 17.00
N ASN A 341 -10.61 27.32 17.34
CA ASN A 341 -9.53 27.35 18.33
C ASN A 341 -8.13 27.65 17.75
N ILE A 342 -7.99 27.83 16.43
CA ILE A 342 -6.68 27.95 15.76
C ILE A 342 -6.17 29.39 15.64
N SER A 343 -6.98 30.41 15.95
CA SER A 343 -6.53 31.81 15.93
C SER A 343 -5.32 32.08 16.83
N ASN A 344 -4.99 31.17 17.77
CA ASN A 344 -3.79 31.24 18.60
C ASN A 344 -2.52 30.63 17.95
N ILE A 345 -2.62 29.81 16.89
CA ILE A 345 -1.46 29.18 16.21
C ILE A 345 -0.73 30.17 15.29
N SER A 346 -1.39 31.23 14.83
CA SER A 346 -0.72 32.27 14.02
C SER A 346 0.47 32.90 14.76
N ASN A 347 0.53 32.75 16.09
CA ASN A 347 1.74 32.98 16.85
C ASN A 347 2.68 31.77 16.75
N ILE A 348 3.56 31.79 15.75
CA ILE A 348 4.69 30.87 15.54
C ILE A 348 5.62 30.76 16.79
N SER A 349 5.38 31.56 17.84
CA SER A 349 6.07 31.49 19.14
C SER A 349 5.94 30.15 19.89
N ASN A 350 5.11 29.20 19.41
CA ASN A 350 4.91 27.89 20.04
C ASN A 350 5.84 26.78 19.50
N ILE A 351 6.89 27.13 18.76
CA ILE A 351 7.96 26.16 18.43
C ILE A 351 8.63 25.76 19.74
N LEU A 352 8.42 24.51 20.16
CA LEU A 352 8.98 23.96 21.40
C LEU A 352 10.48 23.69 21.23
N ASN A 353 10.85 23.11 20.08
CA ASN A 353 12.23 22.83 19.74
C ASN A 353 12.42 22.79 18.21
N GLU A 354 13.61 23.18 17.77
CA GLU A 354 14.10 23.00 16.39
C GLU A 354 15.44 22.26 16.47
N ASP A 355 15.41 20.97 16.11
CA ASP A 355 16.59 20.10 16.11
C ASP A 355 17.01 19.79 14.67
N GLU A 356 18.30 19.80 14.40
CA GLU A 356 18.86 19.29 13.15
C GLU A 356 19.20 17.81 13.34
N GLU A 357 18.31 16.91 12.90
CA GLU A 357 18.47 15.47 13.10
C GLU A 357 19.57 14.85 12.22
N TYR A 358 19.85 15.44 11.05
CA TYR A 358 20.72 14.80 10.08
C TYR A 358 21.36 15.77 9.11
N ILE A 359 22.66 15.60 8.87
CA ILE A 359 23.40 16.33 7.84
C ILE A 359 24.02 15.37 6.81
N LYS A 360 23.89 15.76 5.56
CA LYS A 360 24.55 15.17 4.40
C LYS A 360 25.35 16.25 3.69
N GLY A 361 26.56 15.93 3.26
CA GLY A 361 27.35 16.89 2.50
C GLY A 361 28.66 16.34 1.98
N ASN A 362 29.39 17.20 1.28
CA ASN A 362 30.71 16.89 0.76
C ASN A 362 31.78 17.72 1.44
N TYR A 363 32.90 17.06 1.64
CA TYR A 363 34.15 17.68 1.99
C TYR A 363 35.20 17.24 0.96
N ILE A 364 36.01 18.19 0.48
CA ILE A 364 36.95 17.96 -0.62
C ILE A 364 38.35 18.34 -0.15
N ILE A 365 39.28 17.44 -0.42
CA ILE A 365 40.69 17.62 -0.17
C ILE A 365 41.39 17.66 -1.54
N PRO A 366 41.70 18.87 -2.03
CA PRO A 366 42.29 19.03 -3.35
C PRO A 366 43.72 18.49 -3.39
N CYS A 367 44.18 18.13 -4.59
CA CYS A 367 45.54 17.64 -4.84
C CYS A 367 45.93 16.41 -4.01
N GLN A 368 44.95 15.60 -3.62
CA GLN A 368 45.14 14.35 -2.89
C GLN A 368 44.50 13.19 -3.65
N SER A 369 45.07 12.01 -3.49
CA SER A 369 44.50 10.75 -3.95
C SER A 369 44.88 9.65 -2.96
N PHE A 370 44.16 8.53 -2.99
CA PHE A 370 44.53 7.36 -2.21
C PHE A 370 44.31 6.09 -3.04
N ASP A 371 45.12 5.08 -2.75
CA ASP A 371 44.88 3.71 -3.17
C ASP A 371 43.92 3.03 -2.19
N THR A 372 42.83 2.47 -2.71
CA THR A 372 41.76 1.86 -1.90
C THR A 372 42.25 0.65 -1.09
N ILE A 373 43.23 -0.12 -1.59
CA ILE A 373 43.77 -1.29 -0.90
C ILE A 373 44.63 -0.81 0.27
N VAL A 374 45.54 0.14 0.03
CA VAL A 374 46.41 0.69 1.08
C VAL A 374 45.60 1.41 2.15
N MET A 375 44.61 2.23 1.77
CA MET A 375 43.77 2.95 2.74
C MET A 375 42.96 1.99 3.62
N ARG A 376 42.43 0.91 3.02
CA ARG A 376 41.71 -0.13 3.74
C ARG A 376 42.62 -0.87 4.71
N ASP A 377 43.82 -1.25 4.27
CA ASP A 377 44.82 -1.89 5.12
C ASP A 377 45.16 -1.02 6.34
N MET A 378 45.41 0.28 6.10
CA MET A 378 45.65 1.22 7.19
C MET A 378 44.46 1.29 8.15
N ILE A 379 43.22 1.39 7.65
CA ILE A 379 42.02 1.40 8.52
C ILE A 379 41.89 0.12 9.36
N MET A 380 42.30 -1.03 8.85
CA MET A 380 42.18 -2.29 9.58
C MET A 380 43.36 -2.58 10.51
N ASN A 381 44.56 -2.16 10.13
CA ASN A 381 45.81 -2.65 10.73
C ASN A 381 46.72 -1.55 11.31
N ASP A 382 46.56 -0.28 10.91
CA ASP A 382 47.32 0.82 11.49
C ASP A 382 46.60 1.33 12.77
N PRO A 383 47.27 1.40 13.93
CA PRO A 383 46.65 1.83 15.18
C PRO A 383 46.04 3.24 15.13
N VAL A 384 46.63 4.15 14.34
CA VAL A 384 46.15 5.53 14.21
C VAL A 384 44.83 5.57 13.45
N PHE A 385 44.69 4.79 12.37
CA PHE A 385 43.43 4.76 11.61
C PHE A 385 42.37 3.86 12.28
N SER A 386 42.72 2.65 12.70
CA SER A 386 41.77 1.66 13.27
C SER A 386 41.10 2.13 14.56
N HIS A 387 41.73 3.06 15.30
CA HIS A 387 41.13 3.67 16.48
C HIS A 387 39.93 4.57 16.15
N PHE A 388 39.98 5.29 15.02
CA PHE A 388 38.97 6.29 14.66
C PHE A 388 38.10 5.88 13.48
N MET A 389 38.47 4.87 12.71
CA MET A 389 37.77 4.45 11.51
C MET A 389 37.53 2.94 11.46
N ALA A 390 36.38 2.56 10.89
CA ALA A 390 36.10 1.19 10.51
C ALA A 390 35.57 1.13 9.08
N VAL A 391 35.94 0.08 8.34
CA VAL A 391 35.40 -0.18 6.99
C VAL A 391 34.15 -1.06 7.09
N ASP A 392 33.10 -0.70 6.36
CA ASP A 392 31.88 -1.51 6.27
C ASP A 392 32.01 -2.56 5.15
N GLU A 393 32.66 -3.70 5.45
CA GLU A 393 33.05 -4.71 4.46
C GLU A 393 31.99 -5.80 4.19
N PHE A 394 30.94 -5.90 5.01
CA PHE A 394 30.05 -7.08 5.02
C PHE A 394 29.28 -7.31 3.70
N ARG A 395 29.21 -6.31 2.80
CA ARG A 395 28.42 -6.38 1.55
C ARG A 395 29.21 -6.27 0.24
N TYR A 396 30.55 -6.10 0.28
CA TYR A 396 31.27 -5.57 -0.88
C TYR A 396 32.51 -6.35 -1.36
N THR A 397 32.71 -7.59 -0.93
CA THR A 397 33.87 -8.42 -1.33
C THR A 397 33.97 -8.74 -2.83
N SER A 398 32.93 -8.50 -3.65
CA SER A 398 32.89 -8.90 -5.07
C SER A 398 32.84 -7.78 -6.12
N LYS A 399 32.76 -6.49 -5.75
CA LYS A 399 32.68 -5.38 -6.72
C LYS A 399 33.77 -4.34 -6.49
N THR A 400 34.59 -4.09 -7.52
CA THR A 400 35.56 -3.00 -7.61
C THR A 400 34.86 -1.65 -7.70
N LYS A 401 34.34 -1.14 -6.57
CA LYS A 401 33.84 0.24 -6.50
C LYS A 401 35.01 1.20 -6.30
N GLY A 402 35.01 2.34 -6.98
CA GLY A 402 36.01 3.41 -6.83
C GLY A 402 35.94 4.20 -5.51
N GLY A 403 35.21 3.71 -4.49
CA GLY A 403 35.04 4.39 -3.21
C GLY A 403 34.96 3.44 -2.03
N LEU A 404 35.33 3.94 -0.86
CA LEU A 404 35.38 3.22 0.42
C LEU A 404 34.28 3.74 1.35
N SER A 405 33.38 2.87 1.80
CA SER A 405 32.39 3.24 2.83
C SER A 405 33.02 3.02 4.21
N ILE A 406 33.16 4.11 4.96
CA ILE A 406 33.81 4.12 6.27
C ILE A 406 32.85 4.65 7.34
N ARG A 407 33.04 4.18 8.56
CA ARG A 407 32.47 4.75 9.79
C ARG A 407 33.60 5.45 10.51
N VAL A 408 33.38 6.70 10.92
CA VAL A 408 34.35 7.49 11.68
C VAL A 408 33.78 7.76 13.06
N PHE A 409 34.54 7.44 14.10
CA PHE A 409 34.13 7.59 15.50
C PHE A 409 34.84 8.80 16.09
N ILE A 410 34.09 9.81 16.53
CA ILE A 410 34.62 11.01 17.17
C ILE A 410 33.70 11.36 18.33
N LYS A 411 34.24 11.52 19.54
CA LYS A 411 33.46 11.95 20.72
C LYS A 411 32.16 11.14 20.94
N GLU A 412 32.24 9.82 20.81
CA GLU A 412 31.12 8.86 20.95
C GLU A 412 30.06 8.91 19.84
N GLU A 413 30.15 9.85 18.91
CA GLU A 413 29.27 9.90 17.73
C GLU A 413 29.88 9.08 16.57
N GLU A 414 29.01 8.40 15.83
CA GLU A 414 29.37 7.65 14.62
C GLU A 414 28.98 8.46 13.38
N VAL A 415 29.97 8.83 12.55
CA VAL A 415 29.73 9.49 11.27
C VAL A 415 29.93 8.49 10.13
N LYS A 416 28.90 8.30 9.30
CA LYS A 416 28.98 7.43 8.11
C LYS A 416 29.44 8.23 6.91
N CYS A 417 30.54 7.80 6.29
CA CYS A 417 31.15 8.50 5.17
C CYS A 417 31.38 7.56 3.97
N ILE A 418 31.40 8.13 2.76
CA ILE A 418 32.03 7.51 1.59
C ILE A 418 33.25 8.34 1.22
N LEU A 419 34.39 7.67 1.13
CA LEU A 419 35.62 8.23 0.60
C LEU A 419 35.78 7.85 -0.88
N THR A 420 35.95 8.82 -1.77
CA THR A 420 36.21 8.58 -3.20
C THR A 420 37.41 9.39 -3.66
N SER A 421 38.32 8.76 -4.39
CA SER A 421 39.41 9.43 -5.11
C SER A 421 38.90 9.73 -6.54
N SER A 422 39.04 10.97 -7.01
CA SER A 422 38.50 11.39 -8.31
C SER A 422 39.41 12.43 -8.97
N VAL A 423 39.20 12.65 -10.27
CA VAL A 423 39.92 13.64 -11.08
C VAL A 423 38.93 14.69 -11.55
N ARG A 424 39.27 15.98 -11.43
CA ARG A 424 38.45 17.09 -11.95
C ARG A 424 38.36 17.00 -13.48
N LYS A 425 37.16 16.94 -14.03
CA LYS A 425 36.92 16.87 -15.48
C LYS A 425 36.49 18.24 -16.04
N THR A 426 36.76 18.44 -17.33
CA THR A 426 36.32 19.63 -18.09
C THR A 426 34.85 19.62 -18.49
N SER A 427 34.16 18.47 -18.40
CA SER A 427 32.81 18.31 -18.94
C SER A 427 31.71 18.91 -18.06
N ALA A 428 30.52 19.08 -18.65
CA ALA A 428 29.28 19.41 -17.94
C ALA A 428 28.88 18.37 -16.86
N ASP A 429 29.61 17.28 -16.72
CA ASP A 429 29.34 16.20 -15.75
C ASP A 429 29.98 16.44 -14.38
N ASP A 430 30.91 17.39 -14.26
CA ASP A 430 31.47 17.73 -12.94
C ASP A 430 30.38 18.39 -12.08
N PHE A 431 30.21 17.89 -10.85
CA PHE A 431 29.22 18.40 -9.91
C PHE A 431 29.37 19.92 -9.72
N GLN A 432 28.25 20.64 -9.64
CA GLN A 432 28.22 22.11 -9.53
C GLN A 432 29.13 22.65 -8.41
N TYR A 433 29.27 21.90 -7.31
CA TYR A 433 30.09 22.27 -6.18
C TYR A 433 31.60 22.13 -6.44
N ILE A 434 32.04 21.21 -7.31
CA ILE A 434 33.45 21.11 -7.75
C ILE A 434 33.84 22.33 -8.56
N ARG A 435 32.92 22.83 -9.40
CA ARG A 435 33.14 24.05 -10.20
C ARG A 435 33.31 25.30 -9.34
N SER A 436 32.74 25.30 -8.14
CA SER A 436 32.92 26.40 -7.18
C SER A 436 34.33 26.47 -6.58
N ILE A 437 35.12 25.39 -6.69
CA ILE A 437 36.51 25.39 -6.22
C ILE A 437 37.38 26.16 -7.23
N PRO A 438 38.12 27.19 -6.78
CA PRO A 438 39.00 27.94 -7.64
C PRO A 438 39.98 27.04 -8.41
N PRO A 439 40.17 27.24 -9.74
CA PRO A 439 41.05 26.39 -10.55
C PRO A 439 42.49 26.28 -10.03
N TYR A 440 43.01 27.29 -9.32
CA TYR A 440 44.35 27.23 -8.74
C TYR A 440 44.47 26.27 -7.55
N LEU A 441 43.36 25.96 -6.85
CA LEU A 441 43.33 24.97 -5.77
C LEU A 441 43.09 23.55 -6.30
N LEU A 442 42.37 23.42 -7.41
CA LEU A 442 42.12 22.12 -8.05
C LEU A 442 42.11 22.31 -9.57
N PRO A 443 43.26 22.24 -10.26
CA PRO A 443 43.30 22.43 -11.70
C PRO A 443 42.57 21.29 -12.43
N GLU A 444 42.20 21.52 -13.69
CA GLU A 444 41.65 20.46 -14.54
C GLU A 444 42.64 19.30 -14.66
N GLY A 445 42.15 18.07 -14.57
CA GLY A 445 43.00 16.88 -14.45
C GLY A 445 43.63 16.68 -13.05
N GLY A 446 43.43 17.62 -12.11
CA GLY A 446 43.87 17.50 -10.74
C GLY A 446 43.08 16.43 -9.97
N HIS A 447 43.80 15.60 -9.20
CA HIS A 447 43.19 14.64 -8.29
C HIS A 447 42.63 15.33 -7.04
N PHE A 448 41.54 14.80 -6.51
CA PHE A 448 41.01 15.18 -5.21
C PHE A 448 40.40 13.97 -4.50
N ILE A 449 40.40 14.04 -3.17
CA ILE A 449 39.64 13.13 -2.33
C ILE A 449 38.34 13.82 -1.96
N ARG A 450 37.23 13.15 -2.21
CA ARG A 450 35.91 13.53 -1.74
C ARG A 450 35.52 12.64 -0.57
N LEU A 451 35.30 13.26 0.58
CA LEU A 451 34.66 12.68 1.74
C LEU A 451 33.18 13.09 1.71
N PHE A 452 32.32 12.16 1.36
CA PHE A 452 30.88 12.35 1.34
C PHE A 452 30.27 11.85 2.64
N ILE A 453 29.78 12.76 3.45
CA ILE A 453 29.11 12.45 4.70
C ILE A 453 27.70 11.98 4.35
N LYS A 454 27.47 10.67 4.55
CA LYS A 454 26.17 10.05 4.37
C LYS A 454 25.22 10.39 5.50
N HIS A 455 25.73 10.50 6.73
CA HIS A 455 24.94 10.69 7.94
C HIS A 455 25.83 11.19 9.09
N SER A 456 25.37 12.26 9.73
CA SER A 456 25.92 12.86 10.95
C SER A 456 24.74 13.46 11.72
N ASP A 457 24.62 13.14 13.00
CA ASP A 457 23.52 13.62 13.87
C ASP A 457 23.77 15.04 14.38
N ASN A 458 25.00 15.54 14.23
CA ASN A 458 25.43 16.80 14.83
C ASN A 458 26.28 17.61 13.84
N MET A 459 25.95 18.89 13.64
CA MET A 459 26.82 19.82 12.87
C MET A 459 28.12 20.13 13.62
N LYS A 460 28.11 20.08 14.96
CA LYS A 460 29.23 20.49 15.81
C LYS A 460 30.44 19.55 15.66
N ILE A 461 30.23 18.32 15.21
CA ILE A 461 31.31 17.34 15.01
C ILE A 461 32.09 17.54 13.70
N LEU A 462 31.48 18.21 12.72
CA LEU A 462 32.04 18.32 11.37
C LEU A 462 33.40 19.02 11.32
N PRO A 463 33.64 20.14 12.05
CA PRO A 463 34.97 20.76 12.08
C PRO A 463 36.05 19.81 12.61
N SER A 464 35.76 19.06 13.68
CA SER A 464 36.67 18.07 14.26
C SER A 464 36.94 16.91 13.30
N LEU A 465 35.90 16.41 12.64
CA LEU A 465 36.02 15.37 11.61
C LEU A 465 36.92 15.83 10.45
N ILE A 466 36.70 17.04 9.96
CA ILE A 466 37.44 17.64 8.84
C ILE A 466 38.92 17.81 9.20
N LEU A 467 39.20 18.34 10.39
CA LEU A 467 40.56 18.51 10.88
C LEU A 467 41.26 17.16 11.04
N LEU A 468 40.61 16.21 11.70
CA LEU A 468 41.14 14.87 11.94
C LEU A 468 41.42 14.15 10.62
N PHE A 469 40.48 14.18 9.68
CA PHE A 469 40.64 13.54 8.37
C PHE A 469 41.78 14.17 7.55
N SER A 470 41.99 15.48 7.68
CA SER A 470 43.11 16.16 7.02
C SER A 470 44.47 15.72 7.58
N LYS A 471 44.55 15.45 8.89
CA LYS A 471 45.75 14.89 9.51
C LYS A 471 46.00 13.44 9.08
N PHE A 472 44.94 12.63 9.00
CA PHE A 472 45.05 11.27 8.48
C PHE A 472 45.59 11.22 7.05
N MET A 473 45.22 12.16 6.18
CA MET A 473 45.77 12.19 4.82
C MET A 473 47.27 12.52 4.79
N THR A 474 47.74 13.43 5.65
CA THR A 474 49.19 13.68 5.80
C THR A 474 49.92 12.43 6.28
N TYR A 475 49.37 11.76 7.30
CA TYR A 475 49.94 10.52 7.83
C TYR A 475 49.94 9.39 6.79
N TYR A 476 48.84 9.22 6.05
CA TYR A 476 48.74 8.30 4.91
C TYR A 476 49.82 8.55 3.87
N ASN A 477 50.03 9.80 3.46
CA ASN A 477 51.05 10.13 2.46
C ASN A 477 52.47 9.76 2.92
N ALA A 478 52.76 9.88 4.22
CA ALA A 478 54.04 9.53 4.80
C ALA A 478 54.27 8.01 4.87
N THR A 479 53.22 7.21 5.05
CA THR A 479 53.30 5.75 5.27
C THR A 479 52.94 4.93 4.02
N HIS A 480 52.25 5.50 3.04
CA HIS A 480 51.74 4.80 1.86
C HIS A 480 52.80 3.94 1.15
N GLN A 481 54.02 4.47 0.98
CA GLN A 481 55.09 3.75 0.28
C GLN A 481 55.61 2.54 1.07
N SER A 482 55.62 2.58 2.41
CA SER A 482 56.06 1.46 3.23
C SER A 482 55.05 0.31 3.16
N VAL A 483 53.75 0.61 3.25
CA VAL A 483 52.67 -0.39 3.10
C VAL A 483 52.72 -1.02 1.70
N ARG A 484 52.88 -0.19 0.65
CA ARG A 484 53.03 -0.70 -0.72
C ARG A 484 54.23 -1.64 -0.88
N THR A 485 55.34 -1.31 -0.22
CA THR A 485 56.55 -2.14 -0.22
C THR A 485 56.30 -3.48 0.47
N ILE A 486 55.50 -3.51 1.54
CA ILE A 486 55.10 -4.76 2.22
C ILE A 486 54.29 -5.63 1.26
N TYR A 487 53.22 -5.12 0.64
CA TYR A 487 52.40 -5.89 -0.31
C TYR A 487 53.20 -6.37 -1.53
N GLY A 488 54.12 -5.55 -2.02
CA GLY A 488 55.02 -5.92 -3.12
C GLY A 488 55.88 -7.14 -2.80
N LYS A 489 56.29 -7.33 -1.53
CA LYS A 489 57.04 -8.54 -1.09
C LYS A 489 56.22 -9.82 -1.19
N TYR A 490 54.89 -9.72 -1.11
CA TYR A 490 53.96 -10.86 -1.22
C TYR A 490 53.41 -11.06 -2.64
N GLY A 491 53.92 -10.33 -3.64
CA GLY A 491 53.46 -10.44 -5.03
C GLY A 491 52.09 -9.80 -5.31
N VAL A 492 51.58 -8.96 -4.40
CA VAL A 492 50.34 -8.21 -4.62
C VAL A 492 50.68 -6.93 -5.39
N GLU A 493 50.35 -6.92 -6.68
CA GLU A 493 50.45 -5.72 -7.50
C GLU A 493 49.33 -4.74 -7.15
N ILE A 494 49.64 -3.79 -6.28
CA ILE A 494 48.79 -2.63 -6.07
C ILE A 494 48.88 -1.76 -7.34
N PRO A 495 47.76 -1.49 -8.05
CA PRO A 495 47.77 -0.68 -9.25
C PRO A 495 48.56 0.60 -9.01
N ARG A 496 49.44 0.99 -9.94
CA ARG A 496 49.92 2.37 -9.92
C ARG A 496 48.69 3.25 -10.15
N ALA A 497 48.43 4.17 -9.23
CA ALA A 497 47.51 5.26 -9.49
C ALA A 497 47.89 5.82 -10.88
N PRO A 498 46.92 5.94 -11.81
CA PRO A 498 47.21 6.23 -13.20
C PRO A 498 48.12 7.46 -13.30
N ASP A 499 49.22 7.34 -14.06
CA ASP A 499 50.05 8.49 -14.40
C ASP A 499 49.19 9.54 -15.12
N GLN A 500 49.47 10.81 -14.85
CA GLN A 500 48.68 12.03 -15.06
C GLN A 500 48.24 12.39 -16.50
N ASN A 501 48.20 11.47 -17.47
CA ASN A 501 47.87 11.79 -18.86
C ASN A 501 46.65 11.03 -19.38
N CYS A 502 45.51 11.73 -19.53
CA CYS A 502 44.29 11.21 -20.13
C CYS A 502 44.03 11.81 -21.53
N LYS A 503 43.60 10.97 -22.50
CA LYS A 503 42.99 11.38 -23.78
C LYS A 503 41.54 10.86 -23.89
N PRO A 504 40.63 11.57 -24.57
CA PRO A 504 39.21 11.21 -24.67
C PRO A 504 38.89 10.32 -25.88
N ILE A 505 37.77 9.59 -25.81
CA ILE A 505 37.21 8.72 -26.86
C ILE A 505 35.86 9.33 -27.32
N GLU A 506 35.65 9.41 -28.63
CA GLU A 506 34.40 9.86 -29.30
C GLU A 506 33.45 8.68 -29.60
N ASN A 507 32.15 8.93 -29.48
CA ASN A 507 31.07 8.01 -29.82
C ASN A 507 30.54 8.23 -31.24
N LEU A 508 30.10 7.15 -31.89
CA LEU A 508 29.55 7.11 -33.26
C LEU A 508 28.02 7.21 -33.30
N ASP A 509 27.58 7.84 -34.38
CA ASP A 509 26.26 8.40 -34.71
C ASP A 509 25.23 7.35 -35.18
N VAL A 510 23.96 7.53 -34.79
CA VAL A 510 22.83 6.61 -35.09
C VAL A 510 21.78 7.35 -35.90
N THR A 511 21.74 7.12 -37.22
CA THR A 511 20.71 7.66 -38.11
C THR A 511 20.05 6.51 -38.88
N HIS A 512 18.73 6.32 -38.72
CA HIS A 512 17.74 5.64 -39.60
C HIS A 512 16.68 4.87 -38.79
N THR A 513 15.67 5.56 -38.24
CA THR A 513 14.75 5.05 -37.19
C THR A 513 13.35 4.59 -37.64
N GLU A 514 12.92 4.82 -38.88
CA GLU A 514 11.49 4.63 -39.25
C GLU A 514 11.09 3.19 -39.64
N VAL A 515 11.99 2.41 -40.26
CA VAL A 515 11.75 0.97 -40.56
C VAL A 515 12.23 0.08 -39.40
N TYR A 516 13.19 0.57 -38.61
CA TYR A 516 13.76 -0.11 -37.44
C TYR A 516 13.08 0.37 -36.16
N ALA A 517 11.78 0.08 -36.03
CA ALA A 517 11.05 0.31 -34.77
C ALA A 517 11.74 -0.42 -33.60
N HIS A 518 11.49 0.04 -32.37
CA HIS A 518 12.02 -0.58 -31.16
C HIS A 518 11.72 -2.11 -31.20
N ASP A 519 12.73 -2.94 -30.90
CA ASP A 519 12.67 -4.41 -30.95
C ASP A 519 12.72 -5.10 -32.35
N TYR A 520 13.04 -4.38 -33.43
CA TYR A 520 13.29 -4.99 -34.76
C TYR A 520 14.28 -6.19 -34.71
N SER A 521 15.30 -6.10 -33.86
CA SER A 521 16.33 -7.12 -33.62
C SER A 521 15.82 -8.42 -32.99
N ARG A 522 14.62 -8.42 -32.39
CA ARG A 522 13.98 -9.62 -31.83
C ARG A 522 13.29 -10.47 -32.90
N HIS A 523 12.78 -9.84 -33.96
CA HIS A 523 12.09 -10.53 -35.06
C HIS A 523 13.03 -10.88 -36.21
N CYS A 524 14.05 -10.04 -36.43
CA CYS A 524 15.17 -10.32 -37.31
C CYS A 524 16.45 -10.33 -36.48
N ALA A 525 16.96 -11.51 -36.11
CA ALA A 525 18.16 -11.63 -35.26
C ALA A 525 19.31 -10.73 -35.76
N ASN A 526 20.12 -10.15 -34.86
CA ASN A 526 21.17 -9.17 -35.21
C ASN A 526 22.11 -9.62 -36.35
N ASN A 527 22.34 -10.93 -36.48
CA ASN A 527 23.11 -11.54 -37.57
C ASN A 527 22.28 -11.86 -38.83
N ARG A 528 21.11 -11.26 -39.02
CA ARG A 528 20.23 -11.36 -40.20
C ARG A 528 19.68 -10.00 -40.63
N LEU A 529 20.16 -8.93 -40.01
CA LEU A 529 19.77 -7.56 -40.35
C LEU A 529 20.33 -7.18 -41.72
N PRO A 530 19.49 -6.71 -42.66
CA PRO A 530 19.98 -6.19 -43.93
C PRO A 530 20.58 -4.80 -43.75
N THR A 531 21.56 -4.48 -44.59
CA THR A 531 22.23 -3.18 -44.67
C THR A 531 21.58 -2.30 -45.74
N VAL A 532 21.36 -1.01 -45.46
CA VAL A 532 20.81 -0.05 -46.43
C VAL A 532 21.93 0.44 -47.35
N LYS A 533 21.76 0.28 -48.67
CA LYS A 533 22.73 0.72 -49.69
C LYS A 533 22.25 2.04 -50.31
N LYS A 534 23.02 3.13 -50.12
CA LYS A 534 22.73 4.43 -50.76
C LYS A 534 23.13 4.37 -52.25
N GLY A 535 22.14 4.29 -53.15
CA GLY A 535 22.33 4.32 -54.60
C GLY A 535 21.22 3.57 -55.36
N ALA A 536 20.86 4.06 -56.55
CA ALA A 536 19.85 3.43 -57.42
C ALA A 536 20.41 2.16 -58.07
N GLY A 537 20.06 0.99 -57.52
CA GLY A 537 20.46 -0.31 -58.04
C GLY A 537 19.32 -1.01 -58.76
N VAL A 538 19.53 -1.35 -60.04
CA VAL A 538 18.66 -2.26 -60.80
C VAL A 538 18.79 -3.67 -60.21
N ILE A 539 17.66 -4.34 -59.93
CA ILE A 539 17.61 -5.73 -59.47
C ILE A 539 18.30 -6.60 -60.51
N LYS A 540 19.50 -7.10 -60.19
CA LYS A 540 20.21 -8.03 -61.08
C LYS A 540 20.61 -9.36 -60.46
N ASN A 541 20.39 -9.59 -59.16
CA ASN A 541 20.55 -10.89 -58.48
C ASN A 541 19.89 -10.87 -57.08
N SER A 542 19.58 -12.04 -56.49
CA SER A 542 18.84 -12.32 -55.23
C SER A 542 19.37 -11.70 -53.91
N ARG A 543 20.28 -10.72 -54.00
CA ARG A 543 21.03 -10.16 -52.86
C ARG A 543 20.71 -8.70 -52.54
N THR A 544 19.91 -8.03 -53.37
CA THR A 544 19.44 -6.65 -53.12
C THR A 544 17.96 -6.54 -53.46
N MET A 545 17.16 -5.92 -52.60
CA MET A 545 15.72 -5.72 -52.80
C MET A 545 15.34 -4.28 -52.41
N THR A 546 14.50 -3.67 -53.24
CA THR A 546 13.88 -2.37 -52.94
C THR A 546 12.61 -2.59 -52.14
N PHE A 547 12.50 -1.97 -50.96
CA PHE A 547 11.33 -2.06 -50.09
C PHE A 547 11.01 -0.71 -49.44
N PRO A 548 9.73 -0.31 -49.29
CA PRO A 548 8.57 -0.87 -49.99
C PRO A 548 8.66 -0.66 -51.51
N GLN A 549 7.94 -1.46 -52.30
CA GLN A 549 7.91 -1.26 -53.76
C GLN A 549 7.27 0.10 -54.10
N PRO A 550 7.88 0.92 -54.99
CA PRO A 550 7.36 2.24 -55.36
C PRO A 550 5.90 2.21 -55.86
N ASP A 551 5.50 1.11 -56.49
CA ASP A 551 4.18 0.90 -57.10
C ASP A 551 3.29 -0.05 -56.27
N GLY A 552 3.74 -0.41 -55.05
CA GLY A 552 3.15 -1.46 -54.22
C GLY A 552 1.97 -1.01 -53.34
N LEU A 553 1.50 -1.92 -52.49
CA LEU A 553 0.38 -1.74 -51.55
C LEU A 553 0.57 -0.58 -50.54
N ILE A 554 1.80 -0.10 -50.34
CA ILE A 554 2.16 0.94 -49.36
C ILE A 554 2.52 2.21 -50.12
N LYS A 555 1.55 3.12 -50.32
CA LYS A 555 1.74 4.39 -51.05
C LYS A 555 2.28 5.48 -50.10
N GLY A 556 3.25 6.28 -50.56
CA GLY A 556 3.71 7.51 -49.85
C GLY A 556 4.96 7.37 -48.98
N VAL A 557 5.64 6.22 -48.99
CA VAL A 557 6.84 5.95 -48.18
C VAL A 557 8.09 5.89 -49.06
N PRO A 558 9.23 6.51 -48.67
CA PRO A 558 10.47 6.43 -49.45
C PRO A 558 11.00 4.99 -49.53
N SER A 559 11.20 4.49 -50.75
CA SER A 559 11.79 3.18 -50.99
C SER A 559 13.29 3.17 -50.73
N HIS A 560 13.78 2.14 -50.04
CA HIS A 560 15.20 1.93 -49.78
C HIS A 560 15.69 0.60 -50.36
N ASN A 561 16.98 0.56 -50.71
CA ASN A 561 17.64 -0.65 -51.22
C ASN A 561 18.32 -1.39 -50.06
N TYR A 562 17.81 -2.58 -49.75
CA TYR A 562 18.32 -3.45 -48.69
C TYR A 562 19.21 -4.54 -49.27
N THR A 563 20.38 -4.77 -48.67
CA THR A 563 21.33 -5.81 -49.09
C THR A 563 21.87 -6.63 -47.91
N CYS A 564 22.10 -7.93 -48.17
CA CYS A 564 22.67 -8.89 -47.22
C CYS A 564 24.14 -9.24 -47.54
N GLU A 565 24.83 -8.41 -48.33
CA GLU A 565 26.20 -8.66 -48.84
C GLU A 565 27.25 -8.91 -47.75
N THR A 566 27.06 -8.36 -46.55
CA THR A 566 28.01 -8.46 -45.42
C THR A 566 27.90 -9.78 -44.65
N ASN A 567 26.90 -10.62 -44.94
CA ASN A 567 26.62 -11.83 -44.16
C ASN A 567 26.89 -13.11 -44.96
N GLN A 568 28.00 -13.79 -44.67
CA GLN A 568 28.38 -15.03 -45.37
C GLN A 568 27.40 -16.20 -45.16
N LYS A 569 26.64 -16.22 -44.05
CA LYS A 569 25.71 -17.31 -43.71
C LYS A 569 24.29 -17.09 -44.26
N TYR A 570 23.87 -15.83 -44.39
CA TYR A 570 22.53 -15.45 -44.84
C TYR A 570 22.61 -14.49 -46.02
N PRO A 571 23.06 -14.94 -47.21
CA PRO A 571 23.38 -14.03 -48.31
C PRO A 571 22.15 -13.53 -49.09
N ASN A 572 20.96 -14.08 -48.86
CA ASN A 572 19.77 -13.82 -49.66
C ASN A 572 18.79 -12.89 -48.92
N ILE A 573 18.23 -11.89 -49.60
CA ILE A 573 17.24 -10.98 -49.00
C ILE A 573 15.81 -11.54 -49.14
N GLY A 574 14.95 -11.32 -48.15
CA GLY A 574 13.55 -11.72 -48.17
C GLY A 574 12.64 -10.91 -47.25
N LEU A 575 11.36 -11.27 -47.18
CA LEU A 575 10.34 -10.62 -46.35
C LEU A 575 9.74 -11.60 -45.33
N GLN A 576 9.49 -11.10 -44.13
CA GLN A 576 8.75 -11.78 -43.06
C GLN A 576 7.48 -10.99 -42.72
N ILE A 577 6.40 -11.67 -42.32
CA ILE A 577 5.14 -10.99 -41.96
C ILE A 577 5.35 -10.24 -40.65
N ASN A 578 4.91 -8.98 -40.61
CA ASN A 578 4.97 -8.14 -39.44
C ASN A 578 3.71 -8.34 -38.58
N GLU A 579 3.76 -9.23 -37.60
CA GLU A 579 2.58 -9.55 -36.77
C GLU A 579 2.51 -8.70 -35.48
N LEU A 580 3.65 -8.19 -35.02
CA LEU A 580 3.87 -7.76 -33.64
C LEU A 580 4.43 -6.34 -33.47
N LEU A 581 5.04 -5.73 -34.50
CA LEU A 581 5.53 -4.36 -34.39
C LEU A 581 4.37 -3.36 -34.56
N GLU A 582 4.47 -2.23 -33.88
CA GLU A 582 3.46 -1.17 -33.89
C GLU A 582 3.18 -0.62 -35.30
N ASN A 583 4.17 -0.67 -36.19
CA ASN A 583 4.05 -0.25 -37.58
C ASN A 583 3.49 -1.33 -38.54
N ARG A 584 2.90 -2.42 -38.04
CA ARG A 584 2.37 -3.54 -38.86
C ARG A 584 1.30 -3.15 -39.87
N GLU A 585 0.53 -2.11 -39.59
CA GLU A 585 -0.50 -1.59 -40.50
C GLU A 585 0.13 -0.83 -41.67
N THR A 586 1.23 -0.10 -41.41
CA THR A 586 2.00 0.63 -42.43
C THR A 586 2.96 -0.30 -43.20
N TYR A 587 3.55 -1.28 -42.53
CA TYR A 587 4.49 -2.26 -43.08
C TYR A 587 4.07 -3.68 -42.67
N PRO A 588 3.13 -4.32 -43.40
CA PRO A 588 2.70 -5.69 -43.12
C PRO A 588 3.80 -6.74 -43.34
N TYR A 589 4.95 -6.33 -43.90
CA TYR A 589 6.14 -7.16 -44.07
C TYR A 589 7.40 -6.39 -43.62
N ILE A 590 8.44 -7.11 -43.15
CA ILE A 590 9.75 -6.56 -42.78
C ILE A 590 10.91 -7.26 -43.55
N PRO A 591 11.95 -6.52 -44.00
CA PRO A 591 13.08 -7.09 -44.74
C PRO A 591 14.10 -7.81 -43.83
N CYS A 592 14.46 -9.04 -44.19
CA CYS A 592 15.42 -9.87 -43.44
C CYS A 592 16.35 -10.67 -44.37
N CYS A 593 17.52 -11.05 -43.86
CA CYS A 593 18.46 -11.93 -44.55
C CYS A 593 18.17 -13.42 -44.25
N PHE A 594 18.15 -14.24 -45.30
CA PHE A 594 17.86 -15.67 -45.30
C PHE A 594 18.99 -16.49 -45.93
N GLU A 595 19.04 -17.75 -45.55
CA GLU A 595 20.05 -18.71 -46.03
C GLU A 595 19.72 -19.17 -47.46
N ASN A 596 18.44 -19.37 -47.75
CA ASN A 596 17.93 -19.80 -49.06
C ASN A 596 17.29 -18.62 -49.81
N ASP A 597 17.34 -18.68 -51.15
CA ASP A 597 16.68 -17.71 -52.01
C ASP A 597 15.15 -17.77 -51.84
N GLN A 598 14.55 -16.64 -51.43
CA GLN A 598 13.11 -16.56 -51.16
C GLN A 598 12.26 -16.39 -52.43
N LEU A 599 12.87 -16.04 -53.57
CA LEU A 599 12.17 -15.92 -54.86
C LEU A 599 11.79 -17.29 -55.43
N THR A 600 12.62 -18.32 -55.20
CA THR A 600 12.40 -19.67 -55.73
C THR A 600 11.48 -20.52 -54.86
N LYS A 601 11.22 -20.11 -53.60
CA LYS A 601 10.41 -20.87 -52.63
C LYS A 601 8.90 -20.64 -52.83
N LYS A 602 8.18 -21.65 -53.33
CA LYS A 602 6.72 -21.61 -53.58
C LYS A 602 5.95 -21.28 -52.29
N GLY A 603 5.16 -20.20 -52.30
CA GLY A 603 4.38 -19.73 -51.15
C GLY A 603 5.15 -18.90 -50.10
N SER A 604 6.40 -18.49 -50.38
CA SER A 604 7.14 -17.56 -49.51
C SER A 604 6.40 -16.23 -49.33
N SER A 605 6.57 -15.58 -48.19
CA SER A 605 5.97 -14.26 -47.92
C SER A 605 6.41 -13.21 -48.94
N LEU A 606 7.66 -13.29 -49.42
CA LEU A 606 8.14 -12.47 -50.55
C LEU A 606 7.35 -12.76 -51.84
N ASN A 607 7.10 -14.03 -52.18
CA ASN A 607 6.32 -14.39 -53.37
C ASN A 607 4.84 -13.99 -53.26
N LYS A 608 4.24 -14.05 -52.07
CA LYS A 608 2.87 -13.57 -51.84
C LYS A 608 2.79 -12.05 -51.94
N TYR A 609 3.78 -11.34 -51.38
CA TYR A 609 3.91 -9.89 -51.48
C TYR A 609 4.08 -9.43 -52.93
N LEU A 610 4.96 -10.08 -53.70
CA LEU A 610 5.17 -9.77 -55.12
C LEU A 610 3.97 -10.11 -56.02
N LYS A 611 3.04 -10.96 -55.56
CA LYS A 611 1.83 -11.39 -56.30
C LYS A 611 0.53 -10.72 -55.87
N GLY A 612 0.54 -9.95 -54.76
CA GLY A 612 -0.64 -9.21 -54.27
C GLY A 612 -1.75 -10.07 -53.64
N GLU A 613 -1.48 -11.28 -53.17
CA GLU A 613 -2.50 -12.18 -52.59
C GLU A 613 -2.72 -11.91 -51.08
N HIS A 614 -3.95 -11.55 -50.66
CA HIS A 614 -4.32 -11.28 -49.25
C HIS A 614 -4.85 -12.53 -48.51
N PRO A 615 -4.65 -12.68 -47.18
CA PRO A 615 -4.76 -13.99 -46.51
C PRO A 615 -6.14 -14.42 -45.94
N ARG A 616 -7.28 -13.81 -46.26
CA ARG A 616 -8.56 -14.13 -45.58
C ARG A 616 -9.74 -14.24 -46.55
N ASP A 617 -10.25 -15.45 -46.78
CA ASP A 617 -11.61 -15.77 -47.28
C ASP A 617 -11.88 -17.30 -47.25
N ILE A 618 -12.70 -17.82 -46.30
CA ILE A 618 -13.50 -19.09 -46.44
C ILE A 618 -14.74 -19.03 -45.49
N GLU A 619 -15.95 -19.20 -46.06
CA GLU A 619 -17.30 -19.13 -45.45
C GLU A 619 -17.82 -20.43 -44.76
N LYS A 620 -18.96 -20.35 -44.02
CA LYS A 620 -20.09 -21.34 -44.05
C LYS A 620 -21.38 -20.96 -43.25
N THR A 621 -22.52 -21.41 -43.79
CA THR A 621 -23.98 -21.20 -43.51
C THR A 621 -24.69 -22.29 -42.64
N GLU A 622 -25.90 -22.03 -42.09
CA GLU A 622 -27.20 -22.77 -42.29
C GLU A 622 -28.37 -22.50 -41.27
N GLN A 623 -29.64 -22.75 -41.71
CA GLN A 623 -30.99 -22.41 -41.16
C GLN A 623 -31.67 -23.47 -40.21
N GLN A 624 -32.77 -23.13 -39.49
CA GLN A 624 -33.63 -24.08 -38.71
C GLN A 624 -35.17 -23.82 -38.71
N ASN A 625 -35.94 -24.92 -38.52
CA ASN A 625 -37.41 -25.12 -38.56
C ASN A 625 -38.18 -24.93 -37.21
N ILE A 626 -39.51 -24.72 -37.24
CA ILE A 626 -40.41 -24.36 -36.10
C ILE A 626 -41.32 -25.53 -35.60
N ARG A 627 -41.59 -25.62 -34.27
CA ARG A 627 -42.55 -26.52 -33.56
C ARG A 627 -43.52 -25.75 -32.62
N ILE A 628 -44.70 -26.32 -32.31
CA ILE A 628 -45.91 -25.68 -31.71
C ILE A 628 -45.97 -25.75 -30.16
N LYS A 629 -46.58 -24.74 -29.50
CA LYS A 629 -46.62 -24.47 -28.03
C LYS A 629 -47.91 -24.98 -27.34
N GLN A 630 -47.81 -25.84 -26.30
CA GLN A 630 -48.92 -26.13 -25.34
C GLN A 630 -48.77 -25.33 -24.02
N PRO A 631 -49.85 -25.02 -23.25
CA PRO A 631 -49.83 -24.17 -22.03
C PRO A 631 -49.12 -24.76 -20.80
N PHE A 632 -49.34 -26.04 -20.49
CA PHE A 632 -48.68 -26.81 -19.43
C PHE A 632 -48.35 -28.19 -19.97
N CYS A 633 -47.28 -28.78 -19.46
CA CYS A 633 -46.96 -30.16 -19.79
C CYS A 633 -47.73 -31.10 -18.89
N GLY A 634 -48.25 -32.18 -19.48
CA GLY A 634 -48.82 -33.24 -18.67
C GLY A 634 -47.73 -34.02 -17.91
N THR A 635 -48.16 -34.83 -16.95
CA THR A 635 -47.26 -35.45 -15.95
C THR A 635 -46.53 -36.68 -16.47
N LYS A 636 -46.89 -37.17 -17.67
CA LYS A 636 -46.24 -38.33 -18.32
C LYS A 636 -44.88 -37.91 -18.89
N GLU A 637 -43.90 -38.80 -18.82
CA GLU A 637 -42.54 -38.54 -19.33
C GLU A 637 -42.52 -38.19 -20.83
N THR A 638 -43.54 -38.59 -21.60
CA THR A 638 -43.67 -38.31 -23.03
C THR A 638 -44.25 -36.93 -23.36
N GLU A 639 -44.81 -36.22 -22.38
CA GLU A 639 -45.49 -34.94 -22.58
C GLU A 639 -44.53 -33.77 -22.30
N LEU A 640 -43.79 -33.38 -23.33
CA LEU A 640 -42.80 -32.30 -23.27
C LEU A 640 -43.35 -31.01 -23.90
N GLY A 641 -42.93 -29.87 -23.36
CA GLY A 641 -43.37 -28.55 -23.79
C GLY A 641 -42.22 -27.67 -24.24
N VAL A 642 -42.56 -26.64 -25.00
CA VAL A 642 -41.61 -25.65 -25.51
C VAL A 642 -41.33 -24.61 -24.43
N LEU A 643 -40.05 -24.27 -24.25
CA LEU A 643 -39.60 -23.17 -23.41
C LEU A 643 -39.70 -21.82 -24.15
N PRO A 644 -39.84 -20.69 -23.44
CA PRO A 644 -39.67 -19.36 -24.02
C PRO A 644 -38.37 -19.23 -24.82
N ASP A 645 -38.42 -18.53 -25.97
CA ASP A 645 -37.28 -18.44 -26.89
C ASP A 645 -36.06 -17.79 -26.23
N ASN A 646 -36.29 -16.83 -25.31
CA ASN A 646 -35.22 -16.20 -24.56
C ASN A 646 -34.48 -17.19 -23.65
N LEU A 647 -35.19 -18.12 -22.99
CA LEU A 647 -34.57 -19.19 -22.21
C LEU A 647 -33.84 -20.20 -23.09
N VAL A 648 -34.41 -20.58 -24.24
CA VAL A 648 -33.75 -21.51 -25.17
C VAL A 648 -32.44 -20.92 -25.68
N ARG A 649 -32.44 -19.62 -26.06
CA ARG A 649 -31.20 -18.92 -26.47
C ARG A 649 -30.18 -18.88 -25.35
N LEU A 650 -30.62 -18.56 -24.14
CA LEU A 650 -29.76 -18.46 -22.96
C LEU A 650 -29.16 -19.82 -22.55
N LEU A 651 -29.93 -20.91 -22.61
CA LEU A 651 -29.46 -22.27 -22.34
C LEU A 651 -28.49 -22.75 -23.42
N ARG A 652 -28.78 -22.46 -24.70
CA ARG A 652 -27.88 -22.77 -25.82
C ARG A 652 -26.58 -21.98 -25.77
N SER A 653 -26.61 -20.71 -25.36
CA SER A 653 -25.40 -19.88 -25.26
C SER A 653 -24.47 -20.34 -24.13
N ALA A 654 -25.00 -21.08 -23.15
CA ALA A 654 -24.23 -21.74 -22.11
C ALA A 654 -23.57 -23.08 -22.56
N GLU A 655 -23.87 -23.60 -23.75
CA GLU A 655 -23.25 -24.82 -24.29
C GLU A 655 -21.93 -24.51 -25.02
N ARG A 656 -20.79 -25.08 -24.58
CA ARG A 656 -19.48 -24.90 -25.23
C ARG A 656 -19.33 -25.66 -26.55
N ASP A 657 -20.03 -26.79 -26.66
CA ASP A 657 -20.06 -27.63 -27.85
C ASP A 657 -21.55 -27.98 -28.03
N PRO A 658 -22.29 -27.25 -28.90
CA PRO A 658 -23.71 -27.51 -29.06
C PRO A 658 -23.83 -28.96 -29.46
N ILE A 659 -24.38 -29.79 -28.56
CA ILE A 659 -24.62 -31.20 -28.84
C ILE A 659 -25.48 -31.17 -30.10
N LYS A 660 -24.90 -31.49 -31.26
CA LYS A 660 -25.60 -31.34 -32.54
C LYS A 660 -26.92 -32.10 -32.39
N ASN A 661 -28.02 -31.35 -32.38
CA ASN A 661 -29.39 -31.80 -32.17
C ASN A 661 -29.90 -31.98 -30.71
N SER A 662 -29.43 -31.23 -29.71
CA SER A 662 -30.13 -31.12 -28.41
C SER A 662 -31.33 -30.15 -28.51
N GLU A 663 -32.49 -30.57 -27.98
CA GLU A 663 -33.67 -29.72 -27.84
C GLU A 663 -34.01 -29.56 -26.35
N TYR A 664 -33.99 -28.32 -25.86
CA TYR A 664 -34.41 -27.95 -24.51
C TYR A 664 -35.94 -27.89 -24.43
N MET A 665 -36.49 -28.57 -23.44
CA MET A 665 -37.92 -28.71 -23.24
C MET A 665 -38.26 -28.58 -21.76
N ARG A 666 -39.51 -28.25 -21.46
CA ARG A 666 -40.04 -28.34 -20.10
C ARG A 666 -40.82 -29.64 -19.93
N GLN A 667 -40.69 -30.26 -18.77
CA GLN A 667 -41.33 -31.49 -18.37
C GLN A 667 -42.30 -31.20 -17.21
N GLY A 668 -43.55 -31.62 -17.37
CA GLY A 668 -44.61 -31.37 -16.39
C GLY A 668 -44.43 -32.18 -15.11
N VAL A 669 -44.75 -31.56 -13.98
CA VAL A 669 -44.86 -32.18 -12.65
C VAL A 669 -46.31 -32.13 -12.14
N PHE A 670 -46.64 -32.79 -11.03
CA PHE A 670 -48.00 -32.75 -10.50
C PHE A 670 -48.38 -31.32 -10.09
N GLU A 671 -49.67 -31.02 -10.24
CA GLU A 671 -50.20 -29.70 -9.89
C GLU A 671 -50.45 -29.60 -8.39
N THR A 672 -49.37 -29.42 -7.63
CA THR A 672 -49.42 -29.28 -6.17
C THR A 672 -48.65 -28.03 -5.74
N PRO A 673 -48.93 -27.48 -4.54
CA PRO A 673 -48.09 -26.48 -3.87
C PRO A 673 -46.60 -26.83 -3.78
N TYR A 674 -46.24 -28.10 -3.97
CA TYR A 674 -44.90 -28.66 -3.83
C TYR A 674 -44.22 -28.94 -5.17
N SER A 675 -44.70 -28.32 -6.25
CA SER A 675 -44.14 -28.53 -7.59
C SER A 675 -42.62 -28.29 -7.67
N LEU A 676 -42.09 -27.32 -6.91
CA LEU A 676 -40.64 -27.07 -6.81
C LEU A 676 -39.88 -28.30 -6.31
N LEU A 677 -40.32 -28.84 -5.17
CA LEU A 677 -39.72 -30.01 -4.57
C LEU A 677 -39.80 -31.20 -5.53
N GLU A 678 -40.93 -31.37 -6.20
CA GLU A 678 -41.09 -32.45 -7.16
C GLU A 678 -40.12 -32.33 -8.34
N CYS A 679 -39.88 -31.11 -8.86
CA CYS A 679 -38.83 -30.86 -9.86
C CYS A 679 -37.46 -31.36 -9.36
N VAL A 680 -37.08 -31.01 -8.12
CA VAL A 680 -35.80 -31.41 -7.51
C VAL A 680 -35.71 -32.94 -7.37
N MET A 681 -36.76 -33.57 -6.83
CA MET A 681 -36.79 -35.03 -6.65
C MET A 681 -36.74 -35.79 -7.97
N ARG A 682 -37.45 -35.31 -9.00
CA ARG A 682 -37.42 -35.91 -10.35
C ARG A 682 -36.07 -35.72 -11.04
N ALA A 683 -35.41 -34.58 -10.80
CA ALA A 683 -34.12 -34.26 -11.39
C ALA A 683 -32.99 -35.17 -10.89
N ILE A 684 -33.03 -35.53 -9.61
CA ILE A 684 -31.94 -36.24 -8.91
C ILE A 684 -32.05 -37.77 -9.05
N LYS A 685 -33.21 -38.29 -9.50
CA LYS A 685 -33.50 -39.69 -9.88
C LYS A 685 -32.47 -40.71 -9.35
N ASP A 686 -32.65 -41.12 -8.09
CA ASP A 686 -32.15 -42.42 -7.62
C ASP A 686 -32.76 -43.48 -8.55
N PRO A 687 -31.95 -44.30 -9.27
CA PRO A 687 -32.43 -45.30 -10.21
C PRO A 687 -33.37 -46.36 -9.59
N LYS A 688 -33.56 -46.37 -8.26
CA LYS A 688 -34.51 -47.23 -7.55
C LYS A 688 -35.93 -46.67 -7.42
N LEU A 689 -36.17 -45.40 -7.77
CA LEU A 689 -37.47 -44.75 -7.61
C LEU A 689 -38.18 -44.61 -8.96
N SER A 690 -39.16 -45.49 -9.21
CA SER A 690 -40.17 -45.33 -10.26
C SER A 690 -40.86 -43.96 -10.16
N VAL A 691 -41.40 -43.46 -11.30
CA VAL A 691 -42.16 -42.20 -11.35
C VAL A 691 -43.17 -42.18 -10.20
N PRO A 692 -42.99 -41.31 -9.20
CA PRO A 692 -43.80 -41.38 -8.00
C PRO A 692 -45.25 -41.06 -8.36
N THR A 693 -46.18 -41.88 -7.92
CA THR A 693 -47.61 -41.54 -7.92
C THR A 693 -47.84 -40.33 -7.03
N GLU A 694 -48.93 -39.58 -7.26
CA GLU A 694 -49.31 -38.43 -6.43
C GLU A 694 -49.34 -38.76 -4.93
N LYS A 695 -49.79 -39.97 -4.57
CA LYS A 695 -49.76 -40.48 -3.19
C LYS A 695 -48.34 -40.69 -2.64
N GLU A 696 -47.37 -41.09 -3.48
CA GLU A 696 -45.97 -41.26 -3.10
C GLU A 696 -45.25 -39.92 -2.92
N VAL A 697 -45.61 -38.90 -3.70
CA VAL A 697 -45.13 -37.52 -3.49
C VAL A 697 -45.62 -37.00 -2.13
N ILE A 698 -46.89 -37.23 -1.80
CA ILE A 698 -47.46 -36.89 -0.47
C ILE A 698 -46.80 -37.71 0.66
N ALA A 699 -46.45 -38.98 0.43
CA ALA A 699 -45.73 -39.80 1.40
C ALA A 699 -44.28 -39.32 1.60
N LYS A 700 -43.58 -38.93 0.53
CA LYS A 700 -42.24 -38.32 0.58
C LYS A 700 -42.26 -36.94 1.24
N TYR A 701 -43.37 -36.20 1.14
CA TYR A 701 -43.60 -35.00 1.94
C TYR A 701 -43.67 -35.31 3.46
N LYS A 702 -44.19 -36.48 3.86
CA LYS A 702 -44.07 -36.96 5.25
C LYS A 702 -42.63 -37.36 5.62
N GLU A 703 -41.80 -37.74 4.65
CA GLU A 703 -40.37 -38.02 4.85
C GLU A 703 -39.54 -36.74 4.98
N ILE A 704 -39.85 -35.68 4.22
CA ILE A 704 -39.36 -34.31 4.46
C ILE A 704 -39.88 -33.78 5.80
N SER A 705 -41.04 -34.27 6.24
CA SER A 705 -41.49 -34.04 7.60
C SER A 705 -40.64 -34.74 8.67
N ARG A 706 -39.79 -35.72 8.34
CA ARG A 706 -38.70 -36.19 9.23
C ARG A 706 -37.47 -35.29 9.19
N ILE A 707 -37.24 -34.56 8.09
CA ILE A 707 -36.23 -33.47 8.02
C ILE A 707 -36.62 -32.31 8.96
N LYS A 708 -37.89 -32.20 9.37
CA LYS A 708 -38.38 -31.17 10.32
C LYS A 708 -37.67 -31.20 11.68
N ASP A 709 -37.09 -32.34 12.06
CA ASP A 709 -36.38 -32.52 13.33
C ASP A 709 -34.85 -32.30 13.22
N ASN A 710 -34.32 -32.13 12.00
CA ASN A 710 -32.89 -32.24 11.74
C ASN A 710 -32.07 -30.95 11.95
N GLY A 711 -32.66 -29.88 12.51
CA GLY A 711 -31.97 -28.61 12.76
C GLY A 711 -31.52 -27.83 11.51
N LEU A 712 -31.89 -28.29 10.31
CA LEU A 712 -31.41 -27.75 9.03
C LEU A 712 -32.13 -26.48 8.54
N PHE A 713 -33.20 -26.03 9.21
CA PHE A 713 -33.93 -24.80 8.82
C PHE A 713 -33.07 -23.53 8.88
N ALA A 714 -31.96 -23.58 9.63
CA ALA A 714 -30.93 -22.55 9.61
C ALA A 714 -30.43 -22.21 8.19
N LEU A 715 -30.46 -23.18 7.27
CA LEU A 715 -30.06 -22.98 5.87
C LEU A 715 -30.94 -21.97 5.12
N ALA A 716 -32.23 -21.85 5.49
CA ALA A 716 -33.16 -20.92 4.87
C ALA A 716 -33.14 -19.52 5.54
N SER A 717 -32.28 -19.29 6.53
CA SER A 717 -32.29 -18.04 7.29
C SER A 717 -31.93 -16.83 6.43
N GLN A 718 -31.17 -16.99 5.33
CA GLN A 718 -30.86 -15.87 4.43
C GLN A 718 -32.11 -15.35 3.72
N GLU A 719 -32.98 -16.25 3.31
CA GLU A 719 -34.22 -15.98 2.58
C GLU A 719 -35.33 -15.49 3.50
N TYR A 720 -35.28 -15.89 4.77
CA TYR A 720 -36.17 -15.45 5.84
C TYR A 720 -35.45 -14.50 6.81
N TYR A 721 -34.74 -13.51 6.27
CA TYR A 721 -34.03 -12.55 7.11
C TYR A 721 -34.99 -11.84 8.08
N GLY A 722 -34.62 -11.82 9.36
CA GLY A 722 -35.40 -11.21 10.43
C GLY A 722 -36.39 -12.14 11.14
N ASP A 723 -36.71 -13.29 10.56
CA ASP A 723 -37.60 -14.29 11.16
C ASP A 723 -36.81 -15.22 12.10
N SER A 724 -37.48 -15.72 13.15
CA SER A 724 -36.87 -16.75 14.01
C SER A 724 -36.89 -18.13 13.32
N LEU A 725 -36.07 -19.08 13.79
CA LEU A 725 -36.13 -20.45 13.26
C LEU A 725 -37.50 -21.10 13.42
N GLU A 726 -38.18 -20.78 14.51
CA GLU A 726 -39.54 -21.23 14.80
C GLU A 726 -40.52 -20.69 13.76
N ASP A 727 -40.40 -19.41 13.40
CA ASP A 727 -41.23 -18.79 12.36
C ASP A 727 -40.93 -19.38 10.97
N ILE A 728 -39.65 -19.61 10.65
CA ILE A 728 -39.24 -20.27 9.39
C ILE A 728 -39.82 -21.69 9.32
N ARG A 729 -39.73 -22.44 10.42
CA ARG A 729 -40.26 -23.80 10.52
C ARG A 729 -41.79 -23.79 10.39
N GLU A 730 -42.47 -22.81 10.97
CA GLU A 730 -43.92 -22.68 10.87
C GLU A 730 -44.35 -22.27 9.45
N SER A 731 -43.64 -21.32 8.83
CA SER A 731 -43.83 -20.95 7.43
C SER A 731 -43.71 -22.17 6.50
N PHE A 732 -42.72 -23.04 6.71
CA PHE A 732 -42.61 -24.28 5.93
C PHE A 732 -43.82 -25.22 6.10
N ARG A 733 -44.46 -25.22 7.28
CA ARG A 733 -45.60 -26.09 7.61
C ARG A 733 -46.92 -25.54 7.10
N THR A 734 -47.11 -24.23 7.16
CA THR A 734 -48.37 -23.57 6.84
C THR A 734 -48.42 -23.00 5.43
N SER A 735 -47.27 -22.91 4.73
CA SER A 735 -47.24 -22.29 3.40
C SER A 735 -48.11 -23.04 2.40
N ALA A 736 -48.98 -22.27 1.74
CA ALA A 736 -49.83 -22.74 0.65
C ALA A 736 -49.05 -23.03 -0.64
N TYR A 737 -47.78 -22.60 -0.74
CA TYR A 737 -46.91 -22.80 -1.90
C TYR A 737 -45.42 -22.80 -1.47
N LEU A 738 -44.64 -23.74 -1.96
CA LEU A 738 -43.21 -23.78 -1.67
C LEU A 738 -42.45 -22.82 -2.60
N ASP A 739 -42.46 -21.53 -2.25
CA ASP A 739 -41.84 -20.47 -3.05
C ASP A 739 -40.33 -20.72 -3.28
N PRO A 740 -39.88 -20.85 -4.55
CA PRO A 740 -38.47 -21.01 -4.87
C PRO A 740 -37.59 -19.88 -4.35
N ARG A 741 -38.13 -18.67 -4.18
CA ARG A 741 -37.41 -17.52 -3.62
C ARG A 741 -37.02 -17.74 -2.15
N LYS A 742 -37.74 -18.61 -1.44
CA LYS A 742 -37.58 -18.85 -0.01
C LYS A 742 -36.88 -20.15 0.34
N TRP A 743 -37.00 -21.17 -0.50
CA TRP A 743 -36.65 -22.55 -0.14
C TRP A 743 -35.50 -23.16 -0.95
N THR A 744 -34.92 -22.41 -1.89
CA THR A 744 -33.84 -22.92 -2.74
C THR A 744 -32.61 -23.35 -1.94
N ALA A 745 -32.02 -22.52 -1.06
CA ALA A 745 -30.82 -22.95 -0.30
C ALA A 745 -31.06 -24.20 0.53
N PHE A 746 -32.23 -24.29 1.17
CA PHE A 746 -32.61 -25.44 1.98
C PHE A 746 -32.66 -26.73 1.14
N LEU A 747 -33.31 -26.69 -0.02
CA LEU A 747 -33.40 -27.83 -0.92
C LEU A 747 -32.05 -28.17 -1.58
N GLU A 748 -31.26 -27.18 -1.99
CA GLU A 748 -29.92 -27.38 -2.57
C GLU A 748 -29.02 -28.21 -1.64
N ASN A 749 -29.03 -27.90 -0.34
CA ASN A 749 -28.22 -28.58 0.66
C ASN A 749 -28.74 -29.99 1.00
N ILE A 750 -30.07 -30.16 1.11
CA ILE A 750 -30.66 -31.48 1.43
C ILE A 750 -30.40 -32.49 0.30
N PHE A 751 -30.46 -32.01 -0.92
CA PHE A 751 -30.42 -32.84 -2.12
C PHE A 751 -29.05 -32.81 -2.82
N GLU A 752 -28.05 -32.14 -2.22
CA GLU A 752 -26.70 -31.98 -2.77
C GLU A 752 -26.68 -31.53 -4.24
N CYS A 753 -27.59 -30.60 -4.58
CA CYS A 753 -27.81 -30.15 -5.95
C CYS A 753 -27.77 -28.63 -6.05
N LYS A 754 -27.73 -28.12 -7.29
CA LYS A 754 -27.87 -26.69 -7.58
C LYS A 754 -29.22 -26.44 -8.23
N ILE A 755 -29.99 -25.47 -7.75
CA ILE A 755 -31.30 -25.13 -8.30
C ILE A 755 -31.21 -23.75 -8.97
N VAL A 756 -31.62 -23.68 -10.23
CA VAL A 756 -31.71 -22.45 -11.01
C VAL A 756 -33.16 -22.23 -11.38
N VAL A 757 -33.74 -21.10 -10.96
CA VAL A 757 -35.17 -20.82 -11.13
C VAL A 757 -35.37 -19.74 -12.17
N PHE A 758 -36.13 -20.05 -13.22
CA PHE A 758 -36.64 -19.09 -14.18
C PHE A 758 -38.12 -18.88 -13.91
N SER A 759 -38.58 -17.63 -13.88
CA SER A 759 -39.98 -17.29 -13.63
C SER A 759 -40.53 -16.40 -14.72
N ARG A 760 -41.78 -16.67 -15.11
CA ARG A 760 -42.54 -15.85 -16.04
C ARG A 760 -43.70 -15.19 -15.32
N LYS A 761 -43.72 -13.86 -15.28
CA LYS A 761 -44.80 -13.10 -14.62
C LYS A 761 -45.97 -12.91 -15.58
N GLY A 762 -47.13 -13.44 -15.22
CA GLY A 762 -48.38 -13.22 -15.95
C GLY A 762 -48.32 -13.61 -17.43
N SER A 763 -48.69 -12.67 -18.31
CA SER A 763 -48.75 -12.82 -19.77
C SER A 763 -47.45 -12.44 -20.49
N GLU A 764 -46.37 -12.15 -19.77
CA GLU A 764 -45.08 -11.85 -20.40
C GLU A 764 -44.63 -13.03 -21.28
N SER A 765 -44.06 -12.74 -22.45
CA SER A 765 -43.53 -13.79 -23.34
C SER A 765 -42.24 -14.41 -22.81
N ASP A 766 -41.49 -13.61 -22.05
CA ASP A 766 -40.12 -13.86 -21.66
C ASP A 766 -40.07 -14.31 -20.21
N ALA A 767 -39.21 -15.27 -19.92
CA ALA A 767 -38.93 -15.67 -18.54
C ALA A 767 -37.69 -14.96 -18.02
N THR A 768 -37.71 -14.59 -16.75
CA THR A 768 -36.59 -13.94 -16.06
C THR A 768 -35.98 -14.89 -15.05
N LEU A 769 -34.69 -14.72 -14.78
CA LEU A 769 -34.00 -15.48 -13.75
C LEU A 769 -34.39 -14.94 -12.37
N VAL A 770 -34.76 -15.82 -11.45
CA VAL A 770 -35.19 -15.47 -10.10
C VAL A 770 -34.06 -15.71 -9.10
N PHE A 771 -33.83 -14.72 -8.25
CA PHE A 771 -32.94 -14.83 -7.11
C PHE A 771 -33.72 -15.26 -5.86
N PRO A 772 -33.10 -16.05 -4.97
CA PRO A 772 -33.61 -16.20 -3.62
C PRO A 772 -33.69 -14.84 -2.93
N ASP A 773 -34.69 -14.67 -2.08
CA ASP A 773 -34.81 -13.48 -1.25
C ASP A 773 -33.58 -13.34 -0.35
N HIS A 774 -33.15 -12.10 -0.08
CA HIS A 774 -32.08 -11.85 0.88
C HIS A 774 -31.99 -10.38 1.24
N CYS A 775 -31.32 -10.11 2.37
CA CYS A 775 -30.85 -8.78 2.71
C CYS A 775 -29.38 -8.62 2.28
N LEU A 776 -29.06 -7.47 1.67
CA LEU A 776 -27.72 -7.05 1.23
C LEU A 776 -27.09 -7.91 0.12
N ALA A 777 -26.55 -9.09 0.43
CA ALA A 777 -25.90 -9.96 -0.55
C ALA A 777 -26.28 -11.40 -0.29
N TYR A 778 -26.60 -12.15 -1.34
CA TYR A 778 -26.85 -13.59 -1.22
C TYR A 778 -25.51 -14.32 -1.17
N LEU A 779 -25.27 -15.10 -0.11
CA LEU A 779 -23.98 -15.75 0.12
C LEU A 779 -24.17 -17.25 -0.05
N ARG A 780 -23.27 -17.92 -0.76
CA ARG A 780 -23.28 -19.39 -0.89
C ARG A 780 -21.88 -19.99 -0.73
N TYR A 781 -21.81 -21.27 -0.37
CA TYR A 781 -20.55 -22.01 -0.39
C TYR A 781 -20.26 -22.54 -1.80
N ARG A 782 -18.98 -22.58 -2.16
CA ARG A 782 -18.54 -23.29 -3.36
C ARG A 782 -18.66 -24.80 -3.12
N HIS A 783 -19.24 -25.52 -4.06
CA HIS A 783 -19.30 -26.97 -3.97
C HIS A 783 -17.88 -27.57 -4.07
N PRO A 784 -17.48 -28.56 -3.25
CA PRO A 784 -16.13 -29.13 -3.28
C PRO A 784 -15.78 -29.83 -4.60
N ARG A 785 -16.82 -30.32 -5.30
CA ARG A 785 -16.73 -30.99 -6.59
C ARG A 785 -17.78 -30.41 -7.53
N PRO A 786 -17.61 -29.16 -8.00
CA PRO A 786 -18.63 -28.50 -8.80
C PRO A 786 -18.96 -29.33 -10.04
N GLU A 787 -17.99 -29.96 -10.69
CA GLU A 787 -18.16 -30.81 -11.86
C GLU A 787 -19.06 -32.04 -11.64
N GLN A 788 -19.26 -32.48 -10.40
CA GLN A 788 -20.11 -33.63 -10.06
C GLN A 788 -21.52 -33.23 -9.58
N GLN A 789 -21.78 -31.93 -9.39
CA GLN A 789 -23.05 -31.45 -8.86
C GLN A 789 -24.17 -31.50 -9.93
N THR A 790 -25.34 -32.02 -9.57
CA THR A 790 -26.53 -32.00 -10.44
C THR A 790 -27.13 -30.59 -10.47
N ILE A 791 -27.45 -30.08 -11.67
CA ILE A 791 -28.13 -28.80 -11.85
C ILE A 791 -29.60 -29.03 -12.18
N VAL A 792 -30.47 -28.54 -11.31
CA VAL A 792 -31.92 -28.57 -11.44
C VAL A 792 -32.39 -27.21 -11.97
N CYS A 793 -32.67 -27.14 -13.26
CA CYS A 793 -33.27 -25.96 -13.87
C CYS A 793 -34.80 -26.04 -13.76
N VAL A 794 -35.41 -25.05 -13.10
CA VAL A 794 -36.83 -24.98 -12.79
C VAL A 794 -37.47 -23.81 -13.53
N TYR A 795 -38.65 -24.05 -14.10
CA TYR A 795 -39.45 -23.04 -14.77
C TYR A 795 -40.77 -22.79 -14.02
N GLU A 796 -40.87 -21.66 -13.33
CA GLU A 796 -42.05 -21.19 -12.58
C GLU A 796 -42.95 -20.33 -13.48
N HIS A 797 -44.22 -20.71 -13.67
CA HIS A 797 -45.15 -19.92 -14.46
C HIS A 797 -46.63 -20.17 -14.09
N TYR A 798 -47.50 -19.20 -14.42
CA TYR A 798 -48.96 -19.31 -14.27
C TYR A 798 -49.65 -19.96 -15.48
N GLY A 799 -48.91 -20.23 -16.55
CA GLY A 799 -49.46 -20.80 -17.78
C GLY A 799 -50.29 -19.76 -18.54
N VAL A 800 -51.41 -20.17 -19.13
CA VAL A 800 -52.38 -19.27 -19.78
C VAL A 800 -53.48 -18.83 -18.81
N ASP A 801 -53.60 -19.51 -17.67
CA ASP A 801 -54.67 -19.31 -16.71
C ASP A 801 -54.18 -18.48 -15.50
N LEU A 802 -54.46 -17.17 -15.54
CA LEU A 802 -54.15 -16.24 -14.44
C LEU A 802 -55.06 -16.42 -13.21
N SER A 803 -56.07 -17.30 -13.25
CA SER A 803 -57.01 -17.52 -12.12
C SER A 803 -56.43 -18.37 -10.99
N ARG A 804 -55.21 -18.91 -11.14
CA ARG A 804 -54.56 -19.75 -10.13
C ARG A 804 -54.04 -18.94 -8.94
N ASN A 805 -54.23 -19.50 -7.74
CA ASN A 805 -53.77 -18.89 -6.49
C ASN A 805 -52.23 -18.94 -6.31
N TYR A 806 -51.53 -19.83 -7.02
CA TYR A 806 -50.07 -19.97 -6.95
C TYR A 806 -49.48 -20.40 -8.31
N PRO A 807 -48.21 -20.06 -8.61
CA PRO A 807 -47.56 -20.49 -9.83
C PRO A 807 -47.14 -21.96 -9.78
N LYS A 808 -47.02 -22.61 -10.94
CA LYS A 808 -46.54 -23.99 -11.05
C LYS A 808 -45.08 -24.00 -11.47
N CYS A 809 -44.26 -24.81 -10.82
CA CYS A 809 -42.90 -25.13 -11.27
C CYS A 809 -42.93 -26.32 -12.23
N GLU A 810 -42.14 -26.29 -13.29
CA GLU A 810 -41.88 -27.42 -14.19
C GLU A 810 -40.38 -27.63 -14.35
N LEU A 811 -39.95 -28.85 -14.65
CA LEU A 811 -38.54 -29.19 -14.77
C LEU A 811 -38.04 -28.90 -16.19
N ILE A 812 -36.91 -28.22 -16.34
CA ILE A 812 -36.25 -28.04 -17.63
C ILE A 812 -35.35 -29.25 -17.91
N VAL A 813 -35.55 -29.89 -19.05
CA VAL A 813 -34.82 -31.09 -19.51
C VAL A 813 -34.33 -30.91 -20.94
N TYR A 814 -33.44 -31.79 -21.39
CA TYR A 814 -33.02 -31.83 -22.80
C TYR A 814 -33.13 -33.24 -23.37
N SER A 815 -33.32 -33.34 -24.69
CA SER A 815 -33.41 -34.61 -25.42
C SER A 815 -32.38 -34.65 -26.56
N GLN A 816 -31.74 -35.82 -26.74
CA GLN A 816 -30.86 -36.11 -27.88
C GLN A 816 -31.65 -36.88 -28.96
N ARG A 817 -31.62 -36.43 -30.23
CA ARG A 817 -32.45 -36.98 -31.33
C ARG A 817 -32.31 -38.48 -31.62
N SER A 818 -31.32 -39.21 -31.11
CA SER A 818 -31.06 -40.61 -31.46
C SER A 818 -31.69 -41.67 -30.54
N GLY A 819 -32.52 -41.28 -29.56
CA GLY A 819 -33.31 -42.22 -28.76
C GLY A 819 -33.87 -41.55 -27.52
N VAL A 820 -35.08 -41.94 -27.09
CA VAL A 820 -35.92 -41.36 -26.03
C VAL A 820 -35.26 -41.46 -24.63
N LYS A 821 -34.10 -40.84 -24.43
CA LYS A 821 -33.48 -40.66 -23.12
C LYS A 821 -33.57 -39.18 -22.78
N ILE A 822 -34.57 -38.85 -21.96
CA ILE A 822 -34.68 -37.55 -21.31
C ILE A 822 -33.64 -37.54 -20.20
N LYS A 823 -32.73 -36.55 -20.24
CA LYS A 823 -31.72 -36.37 -19.20
C LYS A 823 -31.94 -35.05 -18.48
N THR A 824 -31.72 -35.08 -17.16
CA THR A 824 -31.53 -33.88 -16.36
C THR A 824 -30.17 -33.27 -16.70
N LEU A 825 -30.02 -31.95 -16.56
CA LEU A 825 -28.73 -31.28 -16.73
C LEU A 825 -27.78 -31.72 -15.59
N THR A 826 -26.74 -32.47 -15.92
CA THR A 826 -25.61 -32.67 -15.01
C THR A 826 -24.45 -31.76 -15.44
N ASN A 827 -23.59 -31.38 -14.49
CA ASN A 827 -22.37 -30.65 -14.80
C ASN A 827 -21.40 -31.43 -15.70
N ALA A 828 -21.57 -32.75 -15.84
CA ALA A 828 -20.80 -33.56 -16.78
C ALA A 828 -21.42 -33.62 -18.19
N ASP A 829 -22.76 -33.65 -18.29
CA ASP A 829 -23.48 -33.70 -19.58
C ASP A 829 -23.46 -32.34 -20.30
N THR A 830 -23.43 -31.27 -19.53
CA THR A 830 -23.17 -29.93 -20.03
C THR A 830 -21.69 -29.67 -19.78
N CYS A 831 -20.86 -29.41 -20.79
CA CYS A 831 -19.45 -28.99 -20.60
C CYS A 831 -19.29 -27.64 -19.84
N ILE A 832 -20.34 -27.22 -19.16
CA ILE A 832 -20.47 -26.19 -18.17
C ILE A 832 -19.48 -26.39 -17.00
N ALA A 833 -19.06 -27.62 -16.67
CA ALA A 833 -17.99 -27.87 -15.68
C ALA A 833 -16.63 -27.25 -16.02
N ASN A 834 -16.36 -26.93 -17.29
CA ASN A 834 -15.11 -26.29 -17.71
C ASN A 834 -15.10 -24.76 -17.50
N TYR A 835 -16.20 -24.15 -17.06
CA TYR A 835 -16.16 -22.86 -16.36
C TYR A 835 -15.64 -23.11 -14.94
N GLN A 836 -14.38 -23.55 -14.86
CA GLN A 836 -13.65 -23.67 -13.62
C GLN A 836 -13.40 -22.27 -13.07
N GLY A 837 -14.22 -21.90 -12.08
CA GLY A 837 -14.17 -20.60 -11.41
C GLY A 837 -15.13 -19.59 -12.05
N GLU A 838 -16.09 -19.09 -11.27
CA GLU A 838 -16.93 -17.94 -11.66
C GLU A 838 -18.02 -18.21 -12.72
N SER A 839 -18.72 -19.32 -12.48
CA SER A 839 -20.18 -19.47 -12.44
C SER A 839 -21.04 -19.25 -13.69
N ILE A 840 -21.69 -20.35 -14.09
CA ILE A 840 -23.00 -20.42 -14.78
C ILE A 840 -23.98 -19.37 -14.24
N THR A 841 -23.97 -19.21 -12.93
CA THR A 841 -24.85 -18.27 -12.25
C THR A 841 -24.38 -16.84 -12.51
N GLN A 842 -23.10 -16.47 -12.40
CA GLN A 842 -22.64 -15.15 -12.90
C GLN A 842 -22.89 -15.01 -14.38
N TYR A 843 -22.79 -16.04 -15.22
CA TYR A 843 -23.09 -15.91 -16.64
C TYR A 843 -24.58 -15.59 -16.86
N PHE A 844 -25.49 -16.36 -16.27
CA PHE A 844 -26.93 -16.08 -16.34
C PHE A 844 -27.29 -14.76 -15.64
N TYR A 845 -26.62 -14.41 -14.54
CA TYR A 845 -26.84 -13.19 -13.78
C TYR A 845 -26.26 -11.96 -14.52
N SER A 846 -25.03 -12.00 -15.01
CA SER A 846 -24.37 -10.91 -15.76
C SER A 846 -25.05 -10.66 -17.11
N SER A 847 -25.52 -11.70 -17.79
CA SER A 847 -26.25 -11.58 -19.05
C SER A 847 -27.66 -10.98 -18.85
N SER A 848 -28.33 -11.32 -17.74
CA SER A 848 -29.61 -10.68 -17.35
C SER A 848 -29.45 -9.23 -16.85
N LEU A 849 -28.24 -8.86 -16.41
CA LEU A 849 -27.89 -7.53 -15.92
C LEU A 849 -27.65 -6.53 -17.05
N ALA A 850 -27.09 -6.98 -18.17
CA ALA A 850 -26.87 -6.14 -19.35
C ALA A 850 -28.18 -5.63 -20.00
N SER A 851 -29.31 -6.29 -19.70
CA SER A 851 -30.61 -6.01 -20.30
C SER A 851 -31.56 -5.18 -19.43
N SER A 852 -31.23 -4.91 -18.16
CA SER A 852 -32.06 -4.10 -17.23
C SER A 852 -31.38 -2.77 -16.87
N SER A 853 -31.43 -1.83 -17.81
CA SER A 853 -30.72 -0.54 -17.79
C SER A 853 -31.21 0.51 -16.78
N SER A 854 -32.15 0.21 -15.88
CA SER A 854 -32.87 1.23 -15.11
C SER A 854 -32.65 1.25 -13.60
N SER A 855 -31.75 0.44 -13.01
CA SER A 855 -31.36 0.64 -11.60
C SER A 855 -30.01 0.01 -11.24
N PRO A 856 -28.89 0.75 -11.39
CA PRO A 856 -27.54 0.28 -11.03
C PRO A 856 -27.35 -0.02 -9.53
N GLY A 857 -28.27 0.40 -8.66
CA GLY A 857 -28.08 0.45 -7.20
C GLY A 857 -28.54 -0.77 -6.38
N LYS A 858 -29.17 -1.79 -6.96
CA LYS A 858 -29.73 -2.94 -6.20
C LYS A 858 -29.29 -4.31 -6.72
N LEU A 859 -28.10 -4.40 -7.30
CA LEU A 859 -27.62 -5.64 -7.89
C LEU A 859 -26.73 -6.38 -6.89
N THR A 860 -27.40 -7.16 -6.07
CA THR A 860 -26.81 -7.93 -4.98
C THR A 860 -26.05 -9.12 -5.57
N LYS A 861 -24.74 -8.92 -5.80
CA LYS A 861 -23.82 -9.96 -6.25
C LYS A 861 -23.97 -11.20 -5.38
N ILE A 862 -24.25 -12.36 -5.98
CA ILE A 862 -24.06 -13.64 -5.29
C ILE A 862 -22.57 -13.77 -5.00
N ARG A 863 -22.21 -13.95 -3.73
CA ARG A 863 -20.81 -14.14 -3.32
C ARG A 863 -20.60 -15.59 -2.90
N GLU A 864 -19.59 -16.21 -3.50
CA GLU A 864 -19.17 -17.56 -3.14
C GLU A 864 -18.07 -17.51 -2.08
N PHE A 865 -18.12 -18.46 -1.16
CA PHE A 865 -17.16 -18.60 -0.07
C PHE A 865 -16.63 -20.02 0.03
N ASP A 866 -15.39 -20.12 0.48
CA ASP A 866 -14.73 -21.35 0.88
C ASP A 866 -14.50 -21.29 2.39
N ILE A 867 -14.75 -22.39 3.12
CA ILE A 867 -14.43 -22.51 4.54
C ILE A 867 -13.17 -23.41 4.68
N PRO A 868 -12.12 -22.95 5.37
CA PRO A 868 -10.88 -23.73 5.53
C PRO A 868 -10.99 -24.85 6.59
N PHE A 869 -12.16 -25.00 7.21
CA PHE A 869 -12.46 -25.98 8.24
C PHE A 869 -13.27 -27.13 7.64
N ALA A 870 -12.92 -28.37 7.99
CA ALA A 870 -13.73 -29.52 7.63
C ALA A 870 -15.13 -29.38 8.24
N GLU A 871 -16.19 -29.58 7.46
CA GLU A 871 -17.56 -29.42 7.94
C GLU A 871 -17.87 -30.31 9.16
N SER A 872 -17.24 -31.49 9.24
CA SER A 872 -17.34 -32.40 10.40
C SER A 872 -16.77 -31.81 11.70
N SER A 873 -15.83 -30.87 11.61
CA SER A 873 -15.24 -30.20 12.78
C SER A 873 -16.16 -29.11 13.34
N ILE A 874 -17.08 -28.57 12.54
CA ILE A 874 -18.02 -27.53 12.96
C ILE A 874 -19.18 -28.17 13.73
N ILE A 875 -19.37 -27.76 14.98
CA ILE A 875 -20.35 -28.31 15.92
C ILE A 875 -21.67 -27.53 15.84
N SER A 876 -21.58 -26.20 15.85
CA SER A 876 -22.73 -25.29 15.91
C SER A 876 -22.38 -23.94 15.30
N GLN A 877 -23.39 -23.12 14.99
CA GLN A 877 -23.23 -21.82 14.35
C GLN A 877 -24.12 -20.76 15.00
N PHE A 878 -23.78 -19.49 14.83
CA PHE A 878 -24.62 -18.35 15.20
C PHE A 878 -24.94 -17.57 13.94
N ILE A 879 -26.23 -17.34 13.73
CA ILE A 879 -26.78 -16.63 12.59
C ILE A 879 -27.36 -15.31 13.09
N ASP A 880 -27.02 -14.22 12.39
CA ASP A 880 -27.55 -12.90 12.71
C ASP A 880 -28.98 -12.68 12.18
N SER A 881 -29.56 -11.53 12.51
CA SER A 881 -30.89 -11.15 12.03
C SER A 881 -30.98 -10.94 10.52
N TYR A 882 -29.86 -10.91 9.79
CA TYR A 882 -29.84 -10.87 8.32
C TYR A 882 -29.75 -12.27 7.71
N GLY A 883 -29.81 -13.31 8.53
CA GLY A 883 -29.70 -14.69 8.09
C GLY A 883 -28.28 -15.10 7.74
N LYS A 884 -27.25 -14.35 8.16
CA LYS A 884 -25.84 -14.67 7.86
C LYS A 884 -25.16 -15.27 9.07
N MET A 885 -24.35 -16.30 8.86
CA MET A 885 -23.50 -16.87 9.90
C MET A 885 -22.41 -15.86 10.29
N ARG A 886 -22.28 -15.60 11.60
CA ARG A 886 -21.28 -14.68 12.19
C ARG A 886 -20.31 -15.34 13.14
N ALA A 887 -20.65 -16.53 13.62
CA ALA A 887 -19.72 -17.33 14.39
C ALA A 887 -20.04 -18.81 14.22
N PHE A 888 -19.05 -19.66 14.45
CA PHE A 888 -19.25 -21.10 14.54
C PHE A 888 -18.27 -21.72 15.53
N ARG A 889 -18.65 -22.86 16.11
CA ARG A 889 -17.84 -23.58 17.08
C ARG A 889 -17.17 -24.76 16.40
N VAL A 890 -15.86 -24.91 16.59
CA VAL A 890 -15.06 -25.99 16.01
C VAL A 890 -14.53 -26.92 17.09
N LYS A 891 -14.54 -28.23 16.84
CA LYS A 891 -13.94 -29.27 17.69
C LYS A 891 -12.54 -29.65 17.20
N GLY A 892 -11.60 -29.87 18.13
CA GLY A 892 -10.44 -30.72 17.86
C GLY A 892 -9.30 -30.10 17.07
N ILE A 893 -9.08 -28.80 17.16
CA ILE A 893 -7.88 -28.17 16.59
C ILE A 893 -6.72 -28.40 17.58
N ASN A 894 -5.78 -29.30 17.26
CA ASN A 894 -4.54 -29.55 18.02
C ASN A 894 -4.70 -29.72 19.54
N GLY A 895 -5.68 -30.52 19.97
CA GLY A 895 -5.93 -30.81 21.40
C GLY A 895 -6.90 -29.84 22.08
N ILE A 896 -7.31 -28.76 21.39
CA ILE A 896 -8.36 -27.85 21.85
C ILE A 896 -9.71 -28.56 21.76
N LYS A 897 -10.42 -28.68 22.89
CA LYS A 897 -11.73 -29.34 22.95
C LYS A 897 -12.75 -28.65 22.06
N GLU A 898 -12.96 -27.35 22.25
CA GLU A 898 -13.89 -26.53 21.48
C GLU A 898 -13.40 -25.08 21.40
N ILE A 899 -13.59 -24.43 20.27
CA ILE A 899 -13.26 -23.01 20.08
C ILE A 899 -14.36 -22.30 19.29
N THR A 900 -14.74 -21.10 19.73
CA THR A 900 -15.69 -20.24 19.01
C THR A 900 -14.91 -19.30 18.09
N ILE A 901 -15.18 -19.36 16.79
CA ILE A 901 -14.56 -18.54 15.76
C ILE A 901 -15.61 -17.54 15.26
N LEU A 902 -15.33 -16.24 15.41
CA LEU A 902 -16.12 -15.17 14.82
C LEU A 902 -15.73 -15.01 13.35
N THR A 903 -16.66 -14.70 12.48
CA THR A 903 -16.42 -14.58 11.04
C THR A 903 -17.10 -13.35 10.45
N SER A 904 -16.51 -12.80 9.39
CA SER A 904 -17.24 -11.94 8.45
C SER A 904 -18.48 -12.70 7.92
N PRO A 905 -19.54 -12.03 7.41
CA PRO A 905 -20.79 -12.72 7.11
C PRO A 905 -20.58 -13.87 6.13
N LEU A 906 -20.97 -15.07 6.56
CA LEU A 906 -20.91 -16.30 5.78
C LEU A 906 -22.32 -16.89 5.57
N PRO A 907 -22.49 -17.80 4.61
CA PRO A 907 -23.74 -18.54 4.49
C PRO A 907 -24.03 -19.43 5.72
N PRO A 908 -25.28 -19.61 6.12
CA PRO A 908 -25.65 -20.63 7.09
C PRO A 908 -25.16 -22.02 6.67
N LEU A 909 -24.77 -22.83 7.65
CA LEU A 909 -24.38 -24.23 7.47
C LEU A 909 -25.52 -25.18 7.87
N ALA A 910 -25.36 -26.45 7.54
CA ALA A 910 -26.23 -27.54 8.00
C ALA A 910 -25.92 -27.91 9.47
N LYS A 911 -25.88 -26.92 10.37
CA LYS A 911 -25.43 -27.07 11.76
C LYS A 911 -26.42 -26.46 12.77
N PRO A 912 -26.53 -27.02 13.99
CA PRO A 912 -27.36 -26.46 15.06
C PRO A 912 -27.03 -25.00 15.38
N LEU A 913 -28.04 -24.22 15.77
CA LEU A 913 -27.83 -22.87 16.29
C LEU A 913 -27.24 -22.89 17.70
N MET A 914 -26.32 -21.97 17.93
CA MET A 914 -25.87 -21.58 19.27
C MET A 914 -26.97 -20.76 19.94
N LYS A 915 -27.30 -21.08 21.21
CA LYS A 915 -28.27 -20.30 21.99
C LYS A 915 -27.78 -18.87 22.22
N ASP A 916 -26.50 -18.76 22.55
CA ASP A 916 -25.76 -17.51 22.68
C ASP A 916 -24.34 -17.71 22.15
N ILE A 917 -23.68 -16.61 21.79
CA ILE A 917 -22.23 -16.61 21.56
C ILE A 917 -21.57 -16.67 22.95
N GLU A 918 -21.54 -17.86 23.54
CA GLU A 918 -20.64 -18.13 24.65
C GLU A 918 -19.22 -18.00 24.11
N LEU A 919 -18.61 -16.84 24.37
CA LEU A 919 -17.19 -16.64 24.17
C LEU A 919 -16.49 -17.53 25.21
N TYR A 920 -16.24 -18.79 24.84
CA TYR A 920 -15.30 -19.63 25.57
C TYR A 920 -13.95 -18.95 25.44
N GLN A 921 -13.64 -18.10 26.42
CA GLN A 921 -12.31 -17.53 26.56
C GLN A 921 -11.35 -18.71 26.62
N THR A 922 -10.44 -18.77 25.65
CA THR A 922 -9.39 -19.76 25.55
C THR A 922 -8.35 -19.51 26.63
N HIS A 923 -8.74 -19.53 27.91
CA HIS A 923 -7.86 -19.28 29.05
C HIS A 923 -6.70 -20.26 29.15
N GLN A 924 -6.72 -21.34 28.37
CA GLN A 924 -5.74 -22.43 28.43
C GLN A 924 -4.86 -22.55 27.19
N ILE A 925 -5.01 -21.69 26.17
CA ILE A 925 -4.31 -21.86 24.89
C ILE A 925 -3.36 -20.69 24.68
N ARG A 926 -2.08 -20.99 24.55
CA ARG A 926 -1.07 -19.99 24.20
C ARG A 926 -1.33 -19.49 22.78
N ASN A 927 -1.24 -18.17 22.58
CA ASN A 927 -1.44 -17.53 21.27
C ASN A 927 -0.59 -18.19 20.16
N THR A 928 0.61 -18.68 20.49
CA THR A 928 1.52 -19.38 19.56
C THR A 928 0.94 -20.68 19.01
N GLU A 929 0.34 -21.52 19.87
CA GLU A 929 -0.25 -22.80 19.47
C GLU A 929 -1.47 -22.59 18.57
N LEU A 930 -2.28 -21.56 18.87
CA LEU A 930 -3.41 -21.17 18.05
C LEU A 930 -2.94 -20.69 16.66
N ILE A 931 -1.94 -19.82 16.61
CA ILE A 931 -1.38 -19.31 15.34
C ILE A 931 -0.82 -20.45 14.48
N GLU A 932 -0.07 -21.38 15.06
CA GLU A 932 0.46 -22.54 14.34
C GLU A 932 -0.65 -23.45 13.79
N SER A 933 -1.67 -23.69 14.61
CA SER A 933 -2.83 -24.51 14.20
C SER A 933 -3.61 -23.88 13.05
N PHE A 934 -3.79 -22.57 13.07
CA PHE A 934 -4.50 -21.85 12.00
C PHE A 934 -3.63 -21.74 10.73
N ARG A 935 -2.30 -21.61 10.86
CA ARG A 935 -1.38 -21.66 9.72
C ARG A 935 -1.45 -22.99 8.96
N GLN A 936 -1.63 -24.12 9.67
CA GLN A 936 -1.83 -25.44 9.03
C GLN A 936 -3.10 -25.50 8.16
N LEU A 937 -4.06 -24.60 8.39
CA LEU A 937 -5.28 -24.45 7.60
C LEU A 937 -5.13 -23.41 6.47
N ASN A 938 -3.90 -22.97 6.16
CA ASN A 938 -3.59 -21.91 5.18
C ASN A 938 -4.24 -20.55 5.50
N LEU A 939 -4.48 -20.27 6.78
CA LEU A 939 -5.00 -18.98 7.25
C LEU A 939 -3.84 -17.98 7.43
N LYS A 940 -3.98 -16.78 6.85
CA LYS A 940 -2.98 -15.70 7.00
C LYS A 940 -3.31 -14.85 8.21
N LEU A 941 -2.33 -14.55 9.07
CA LEU A 941 -2.54 -13.61 10.17
C LEU A 941 -2.78 -12.20 9.60
N VAL A 942 -3.92 -11.58 9.94
CA VAL A 942 -4.30 -10.23 9.48
C VAL A 942 -4.04 -9.20 10.56
N SER A 943 -4.48 -9.46 11.78
CA SER A 943 -4.26 -8.57 12.92
C SER A 943 -4.21 -9.34 14.22
N GLN A 944 -3.52 -8.76 15.19
CA GLN A 944 -3.42 -9.28 16.55
C GLN A 944 -3.53 -8.09 17.51
N SER A 945 -4.55 -8.09 18.35
CA SER A 945 -4.78 -7.05 19.37
C SER A 945 -4.94 -7.70 20.74
N ALA A 946 -4.93 -6.89 21.80
CA ALA A 946 -5.19 -7.39 23.15
C ALA A 946 -6.53 -8.14 23.19
N GLY A 947 -6.46 -9.45 23.41
CA GLY A 947 -7.61 -10.35 23.49
C GLY A 947 -8.22 -10.82 22.18
N GLU A 948 -7.61 -10.55 21.01
CA GLU A 948 -8.12 -11.00 19.71
C GLU A 948 -7.01 -11.34 18.71
N ILE A 949 -7.22 -12.42 17.96
CA ILE A 949 -6.39 -12.79 16.81
C ILE A 949 -7.30 -12.97 15.60
N THR A 950 -7.04 -12.20 14.54
CA THR A 950 -7.80 -12.24 13.29
C THR A 950 -6.95 -12.83 12.19
N PHE A 951 -7.51 -13.84 11.52
CA PHE A 951 -6.94 -14.49 10.36
C PHE A 951 -7.76 -14.19 9.10
N GLY A 952 -7.12 -14.14 7.95
CA GLY A 952 -7.73 -14.00 6.63
C GLY A 952 -7.63 -15.30 5.83
N TYR A 953 -8.72 -15.64 5.15
CA TYR A 953 -8.78 -16.67 4.11
C TYR A 953 -9.57 -16.11 2.94
N THR A 954 -8.98 -16.09 1.75
CA THR A 954 -9.59 -15.47 0.56
C THR A 954 -10.09 -14.04 0.85
N THR A 955 -11.40 -13.84 0.96
CA THR A 955 -12.07 -12.55 1.28
C THR A 955 -12.75 -12.54 2.66
N THR A 956 -12.59 -13.61 3.44
CA THR A 956 -13.26 -13.82 4.74
C THR A 956 -12.27 -13.68 5.88
N THR A 957 -12.69 -13.04 6.96
CA THR A 957 -11.89 -12.92 8.19
C THR A 957 -12.45 -13.82 9.28
N TYR A 958 -11.57 -14.52 9.99
CA TYR A 958 -11.86 -15.42 11.11
C TYR A 958 -11.16 -14.89 12.36
N THR A 959 -11.93 -14.49 13.38
CA THR A 959 -11.41 -13.89 14.61
C THR A 959 -11.65 -14.80 15.79
N VAL A 960 -10.61 -15.01 16.59
CA VAL A 960 -10.64 -15.78 17.84
C VAL A 960 -10.33 -14.83 18.99
N LYS A 961 -11.14 -14.90 20.05
CA LYS A 961 -10.90 -14.16 21.30
C LYS A 961 -9.90 -14.91 22.16
N THR A 962 -8.86 -14.23 22.64
CA THR A 962 -7.77 -14.81 23.45
C THR A 962 -7.69 -14.13 24.83
N ALA A 963 -7.00 -14.76 25.78
CA ALA A 963 -6.90 -14.27 27.16
C ALA A 963 -5.60 -13.47 27.47
N GLU A 964 -4.57 -13.57 26.62
CA GLU A 964 -3.23 -13.01 26.89
C GLU A 964 -2.86 -11.85 25.94
N MET A 965 -2.21 -10.82 26.49
CA MET A 965 -1.56 -9.75 25.73
C MET A 965 -0.38 -10.29 24.92
N PRO A 966 -0.32 -10.09 23.60
CA PRO A 966 0.82 -10.53 22.80
C PRO A 966 1.91 -9.46 22.69
N GLY A 967 3.16 -9.91 22.57
CA GLY A 967 4.27 -9.11 22.06
C GLY A 967 4.11 -8.83 20.56
N GLU A 968 4.57 -7.67 20.12
CA GLU A 968 4.41 -7.17 18.74
C GLU A 968 5.02 -8.12 17.69
N LEU A 969 4.27 -8.39 16.63
CA LEU A 969 4.72 -9.08 15.41
C LEU A 969 4.39 -8.21 14.20
N GLU A 970 5.31 -8.11 13.24
CA GLU A 970 5.18 -7.27 12.04
C GLU A 970 3.96 -7.66 11.18
N MET A 971 3.15 -6.65 10.83
CA MET A 971 1.96 -6.78 9.97
C MET A 971 2.32 -6.64 8.48
N TYR A 972 1.60 -7.37 7.61
CA TYR A 972 1.71 -7.22 6.15
C TYR A 972 0.73 -6.16 5.61
N PRO A 973 1.13 -5.26 4.69
CA PRO A 973 0.25 -4.25 4.12
C PRO A 973 -0.77 -4.86 3.15
N ASN A 974 -2.00 -4.35 3.20
CA ASN A 974 -3.14 -4.81 2.41
C ASN A 974 -3.30 -3.94 1.16
N THR A 975 -3.24 -4.52 -0.04
CA THR A 975 -3.30 -3.80 -1.32
C THR A 975 -4.72 -3.84 -1.94
N GLY A 976 -5.57 -2.87 -1.59
CA GLY A 976 -6.86 -2.68 -2.26
C GLY A 976 -6.71 -1.81 -3.50
N LYS A 977 -7.15 -2.29 -4.67
CA LYS A 977 -7.30 -1.46 -5.89
C LYS A 977 -8.64 -0.73 -5.87
N THR A 978 -8.64 0.59 -5.97
CA THR A 978 -9.83 1.43 -6.14
C THR A 978 -9.91 2.00 -7.55
N ILE A 979 -11.12 2.05 -8.11
CA ILE A 979 -11.42 2.58 -9.44
C ILE A 979 -11.81 4.06 -9.27
N GLY A 980 -11.18 4.97 -10.01
CA GLY A 980 -11.52 6.40 -10.03
C GLY A 980 -12.79 6.68 -10.86
N PHE A 981 -13.57 7.69 -10.48
CA PHE A 981 -14.83 8.05 -11.15
C PHE A 981 -14.93 9.57 -11.35
N ASN A 982 -15.58 9.99 -12.45
CA ASN A 982 -15.84 11.40 -12.78
C ASN A 982 -17.18 11.90 -12.19
N ASP A 983 -17.17 13.15 -11.72
CA ASP A 983 -18.14 13.83 -10.84
C ASP A 983 -19.49 14.24 -11.47
N SER A 984 -19.85 13.73 -12.65
CA SER A 984 -21.07 14.21 -13.35
C SER A 984 -22.38 13.58 -12.89
N ASN A 985 -22.35 12.62 -11.94
CA ASN A 985 -23.54 11.84 -11.58
C ASN A 985 -24.12 12.25 -10.21
N GLN A 986 -25.18 13.07 -10.21
CA GLN A 986 -25.87 13.52 -8.97
C GLN A 986 -26.32 12.36 -8.07
N GLU A 987 -26.65 11.19 -8.64
CA GLU A 987 -27.03 10.01 -7.87
C GLU A 987 -25.86 9.42 -7.07
N LEU A 988 -24.63 9.48 -7.60
CA LEU A 988 -23.43 8.99 -6.91
C LEU A 988 -23.05 9.94 -5.77
N ALA A 989 -23.07 11.25 -6.00
CA ALA A 989 -22.84 12.24 -4.95
C ALA A 989 -23.84 12.07 -3.79
N ARG A 990 -25.12 11.81 -4.13
CA ARG A 990 -26.14 11.46 -3.13
C ARG A 990 -25.79 10.17 -2.39
N TYR A 991 -25.41 9.10 -3.10
CA TYR A 991 -25.01 7.83 -2.48
C TYR A 991 -23.85 8.00 -1.49
N PHE A 992 -22.79 8.72 -1.84
CA PHE A 992 -21.66 8.97 -0.93
C PHE A 992 -22.07 9.82 0.27
N THR A 993 -22.92 10.83 0.06
CA THR A 993 -23.45 11.65 1.14
C THR A 993 -24.29 10.82 2.12
N GLU A 994 -25.19 9.98 1.61
CA GLU A 994 -26.02 9.09 2.42
C GLU A 994 -25.18 8.03 3.14
N ARG A 995 -24.18 7.46 2.46
CA ARG A 995 -23.23 6.51 3.07
C ARG A 995 -22.43 7.15 4.20
N ARG A 996 -21.91 8.37 3.99
CA ARG A 996 -21.20 9.15 5.01
C ARG A 996 -22.10 9.44 6.21
N LEU A 997 -23.33 9.89 5.96
CA LEU A 997 -24.30 10.16 7.00
C LEU A 997 -24.64 8.89 7.80
N ALA A 998 -24.77 7.73 7.15
CA ALA A 998 -24.99 6.46 7.82
C ALA A 998 -23.83 6.07 8.74
N THR A 999 -22.57 6.22 8.28
CA THR A 999 -21.38 5.98 9.11
C THR A 999 -21.36 6.90 10.33
N ILE A 1000 -21.59 8.20 10.14
CA ILE A 1000 -21.65 9.19 11.22
C ILE A 1000 -22.77 8.87 12.21
N THR A 1001 -23.94 8.47 11.73
CA THR A 1001 -25.08 8.08 12.58
C THR A 1001 -24.69 6.92 13.49
N ILE A 1002 -23.92 5.94 12.99
CA ILE A 1002 -23.43 4.82 13.79
C ILE A 1002 -22.45 5.31 14.88
N GLU A 1003 -21.49 6.17 14.53
CA GLU A 1003 -20.52 6.71 15.50
C GLU A 1003 -21.22 7.54 16.60
N PHE A 1004 -22.16 8.42 16.22
CA PHE A 1004 -22.97 9.17 17.19
C PHE A 1004 -23.82 8.26 18.08
N PHE A 1005 -24.39 7.19 17.52
CA PHE A 1005 -25.17 6.23 18.31
C PHE A 1005 -24.31 5.46 19.32
N ILE A 1006 -23.09 5.06 18.94
CA ILE A 1006 -22.11 4.42 19.84
C ILE A 1006 -21.70 5.39 20.95
N TYR A 1007 -21.40 6.64 20.60
CA TYR A 1007 -21.09 7.68 21.59
C TYR A 1007 -22.23 7.92 22.56
N PHE A 1008 -23.46 8.06 22.05
CA PHE A 1008 -24.64 8.26 22.87
C PHE A 1008 -24.87 7.09 23.85
N TYR A 1009 -24.66 5.85 23.39
CA TYR A 1009 -24.68 4.68 24.27
C TYR A 1009 -23.57 4.70 25.33
N SER A 1010 -22.35 5.07 24.95
CA SER A 1010 -21.21 5.16 25.86
C SER A 1010 -21.45 6.20 26.97
N VAL A 1011 -21.98 7.38 26.62
CA VAL A 1011 -22.38 8.42 27.57
C VAL A 1011 -23.46 7.89 28.52
N TYR A 1012 -24.51 7.27 27.98
CA TYR A 1012 -25.58 6.63 28.77
C TYR A 1012 -25.03 5.60 29.77
N CYS A 1013 -24.08 4.75 29.35
CA CYS A 1013 -23.45 3.77 30.23
C CYS A 1013 -22.62 4.42 31.33
N ARG A 1014 -21.85 5.47 31.00
CA ARG A 1014 -21.05 6.22 31.98
C ARG A 1014 -21.93 6.86 33.04
N GLU A 1015 -22.98 7.57 32.63
CA GLU A 1015 -23.89 8.29 33.54
C GLU A 1015 -24.64 7.35 34.49
N ARG A 1016 -24.95 6.13 34.02
CA ARG A 1016 -25.64 5.10 34.83
C ARG A 1016 -24.71 4.10 35.49
N ASN A 1017 -23.39 4.29 35.37
CA ASN A 1017 -22.36 3.38 35.90
C ASN A 1017 -22.59 1.91 35.50
N ILE A 1018 -22.95 1.67 34.23
CA ILE A 1018 -23.20 0.32 33.70
C ILE A 1018 -21.85 -0.35 33.39
N GLN A 1019 -21.56 -1.44 34.11
CA GLN A 1019 -20.31 -2.20 33.96
C GLN A 1019 -20.36 -3.25 32.85
N ASP A 1020 -21.51 -3.91 32.64
CA ASP A 1020 -21.72 -4.87 31.56
C ASP A 1020 -22.50 -4.22 30.42
N LEU A 1021 -21.78 -3.77 29.40
CA LEU A 1021 -22.35 -3.08 28.26
C LEU A 1021 -23.10 -4.02 27.29
N ASN A 1022 -22.95 -5.34 27.41
CA ASN A 1022 -23.57 -6.31 26.48
C ASN A 1022 -24.81 -7.01 27.06
N ASP A 1023 -25.17 -6.74 28.33
CA ASP A 1023 -26.40 -7.28 28.94
C ASP A 1023 -27.65 -6.87 28.10
N PRO A 1024 -28.44 -7.86 27.60
CA PRO A 1024 -29.67 -7.61 26.88
C PRO A 1024 -30.65 -6.67 27.61
N LYS A 1025 -30.67 -6.65 28.94
CA LYS A 1025 -31.51 -5.75 29.74
C LYS A 1025 -31.05 -4.30 29.62
N ASN A 1026 -29.74 -4.06 29.64
CA ASN A 1026 -29.17 -2.72 29.49
C ASN A 1026 -29.42 -2.17 28.09
N LEU A 1027 -29.22 -2.99 27.06
CA LEU A 1027 -29.56 -2.63 25.68
C LEU A 1027 -31.07 -2.35 25.53
N THR A 1028 -31.93 -3.20 26.10
CA THR A 1028 -33.39 -2.99 26.04
C THR A 1028 -33.80 -1.71 26.76
N SER A 1029 -33.18 -1.39 27.90
CA SER A 1029 -33.39 -0.13 28.62
C SER A 1029 -32.93 1.07 27.80
N PHE A 1030 -31.75 1.01 27.20
CA PHE A 1030 -31.22 2.06 26.32
C PHE A 1030 -32.12 2.28 25.09
N MET A 1031 -32.68 1.22 24.50
CA MET A 1031 -33.57 1.36 23.33
C MET A 1031 -34.86 2.14 23.63
N LYS A 1032 -35.23 2.36 24.90
CA LYS A 1032 -36.32 3.27 25.28
C LYS A 1032 -35.97 4.74 25.07
N ASN A 1033 -34.68 5.06 25.00
CA ASN A 1033 -34.15 6.39 24.69
C ASN A 1033 -33.96 6.59 23.17
N VAL A 1034 -34.48 5.69 22.31
CA VAL A 1034 -34.36 5.80 20.85
C VAL A 1034 -35.74 5.95 20.22
N TRP A 1035 -36.08 7.16 19.79
CA TRP A 1035 -37.40 7.53 19.30
C TRP A 1035 -37.46 7.51 17.77
N ILE A 1036 -38.60 7.05 17.21
CA ILE A 1036 -38.80 7.03 15.76
C ILE A 1036 -39.57 8.29 15.32
N ASP A 1037 -38.93 9.16 14.55
CA ASP A 1037 -39.55 10.33 13.91
C ASP A 1037 -39.41 10.24 12.39
N GLY A 1038 -40.52 10.01 11.70
CA GLY A 1038 -40.56 9.86 10.24
C GLY A 1038 -40.27 11.14 9.45
N GLN A 1039 -40.25 12.32 10.10
CA GLN A 1039 -40.02 13.61 9.45
C GLN A 1039 -38.60 14.15 9.63
N ILE A 1040 -37.75 13.42 10.37
CA ILE A 1040 -36.42 13.92 10.68
C ILE A 1040 -35.53 14.03 9.44
N VAL A 1041 -34.87 15.18 9.32
CA VAL A 1041 -33.82 15.42 8.33
C VAL A 1041 -32.52 15.69 9.08
N TYR A 1042 -31.63 14.71 9.07
CA TYR A 1042 -30.32 14.84 9.69
C TYR A 1042 -29.45 15.83 8.91
N LYS A 1043 -28.57 16.52 9.61
CA LYS A 1043 -27.49 17.31 8.99
C LYS A 1043 -26.19 16.54 9.11
N THR A 1044 -25.42 16.48 8.04
CA THR A 1044 -24.07 15.90 8.07
C THR A 1044 -23.14 16.84 8.83
N PRO A 1045 -22.47 16.41 9.91
CA PRO A 1045 -21.49 17.24 10.61
C PRO A 1045 -20.34 17.61 9.67
N THR A 1046 -19.92 18.87 9.76
CA THR A 1046 -18.79 19.42 8.99
C THR A 1046 -17.44 19.16 9.67
N THR A 1047 -17.46 18.75 10.94
CA THR A 1047 -16.27 18.50 11.75
C THR A 1047 -16.28 17.07 12.32
N PRO A 1048 -15.10 16.45 12.50
CA PRO A 1048 -14.97 15.12 13.11
C PRO A 1048 -15.26 15.14 14.62
N SER A 1049 -15.35 16.33 15.22
CA SER A 1049 -15.63 16.52 16.64
C SER A 1049 -16.91 15.81 17.08
N ILE A 1050 -16.84 15.11 18.20
CA ILE A 1050 -17.99 14.43 18.79
C ILE A 1050 -18.36 14.99 20.16
N SER A 1051 -19.62 15.37 20.32
CA SER A 1051 -20.19 15.84 21.59
C SER A 1051 -21.71 15.80 21.52
N ILE A 1052 -22.38 15.84 22.68
CA ILE A 1052 -23.84 15.97 22.76
C ILE A 1052 -24.34 17.22 22.00
N ASP A 1053 -23.63 18.34 22.09
CA ASP A 1053 -23.97 19.55 21.35
C ASP A 1053 -23.91 19.33 19.82
N LYS A 1054 -22.92 18.57 19.33
CA LYS A 1054 -22.82 18.22 17.91
C LYS A 1054 -23.93 17.28 17.45
N LEU A 1055 -24.38 16.35 18.30
CA LEU A 1055 -25.57 15.56 18.01
C LEU A 1055 -26.82 16.45 17.90
N ARG A 1056 -26.96 17.45 18.78
CA ARG A 1056 -28.07 18.43 18.76
C ARG A 1056 -28.04 19.28 17.49
N GLU A 1057 -26.89 19.87 17.15
CA GLU A 1057 -26.69 20.66 15.93
C GLU A 1057 -27.03 19.87 14.64
N CYS A 1058 -26.77 18.56 14.66
CA CYS A 1058 -26.98 17.68 13.53
C CYS A 1058 -28.39 17.03 13.47
N ASN A 1059 -29.31 17.43 14.36
CA ASN A 1059 -30.66 16.86 14.49
C ASN A 1059 -30.66 15.34 14.79
N PHE A 1060 -29.75 14.84 15.64
CA PHE A 1060 -29.80 13.45 16.12
C PHE A 1060 -30.46 13.30 17.50
N LEU A 1061 -30.69 14.40 18.21
CA LEU A 1061 -31.38 14.43 19.50
C LEU A 1061 -32.69 15.18 19.39
N ASP A 1062 -33.65 14.80 20.22
CA ASP A 1062 -34.90 15.53 20.38
C ASP A 1062 -34.62 16.92 20.96
N PRO A 1063 -35.04 18.02 20.27
CA PRO A 1063 -34.83 19.37 20.77
C PRO A 1063 -35.52 19.63 22.12
N ASP A 1064 -36.59 18.90 22.44
CA ASP A 1064 -37.33 19.01 23.69
C ASP A 1064 -36.84 18.00 24.75
N ASN A 1065 -36.11 16.95 24.35
CA ASN A 1065 -35.60 15.92 25.25
C ASN A 1065 -34.23 15.37 24.83
N GLU A 1066 -33.16 15.98 25.34
CA GLU A 1066 -31.78 15.65 24.99
C GLU A 1066 -31.37 14.20 25.33
N ASN A 1067 -32.17 13.50 26.13
CA ASN A 1067 -31.95 12.09 26.45
C ASN A 1067 -32.54 11.13 25.40
N GLN A 1068 -33.08 11.63 24.30
CA GLN A 1068 -33.68 10.83 23.23
C GLN A 1068 -32.92 10.98 21.91
N PHE A 1069 -32.41 9.85 21.41
CA PHE A 1069 -31.81 9.74 20.09
C PHE A 1069 -32.89 9.51 19.05
N LEU A 1070 -32.95 10.37 18.04
CA LEU A 1070 -33.97 10.32 17.00
C LEU A 1070 -33.53 9.43 15.82
N VAL A 1071 -34.45 8.62 15.32
CA VAL A 1071 -34.25 7.80 14.11
C VAL A 1071 -35.42 7.89 13.15
N SER A 1072 -35.16 7.85 11.85
CA SER A 1072 -36.18 8.04 10.81
C SER A 1072 -37.24 6.95 10.73
N ASN A 1073 -36.88 5.70 11.05
CA ASN A 1073 -37.80 4.56 10.98
C ASN A 1073 -37.31 3.38 11.84
N ARG A 1074 -38.16 2.35 11.93
CA ARG A 1074 -37.89 1.13 12.72
C ARG A 1074 -36.71 0.32 12.18
N ASP A 1075 -36.46 0.34 10.87
CA ASP A 1075 -35.34 -0.39 10.25
C ASP A 1075 -34.00 0.27 10.60
N THR A 1076 -33.90 1.60 10.52
CA THR A 1076 -32.74 2.38 10.99
C THR A 1076 -32.45 2.05 12.46
N ARG A 1077 -33.48 2.03 13.31
CA ARG A 1077 -33.33 1.66 14.72
C ARG A 1077 -32.73 0.27 14.92
N ARG A 1078 -33.21 -0.72 14.15
CA ARG A 1078 -32.70 -2.10 14.19
C ARG A 1078 -31.25 -2.18 13.71
N ARG A 1079 -30.91 -1.46 12.63
CA ARG A 1079 -29.54 -1.39 12.08
C ARG A 1079 -28.56 -0.77 13.07
N LEU A 1080 -28.94 0.31 13.75
CA LEU A 1080 -28.08 0.95 14.75
C LEU A 1080 -27.84 0.05 15.97
N LEU A 1081 -28.89 -0.59 16.49
CA LEU A 1081 -28.74 -1.57 17.56
C LEU A 1081 -27.86 -2.76 17.12
N TYR A 1082 -28.01 -3.21 15.88
CA TYR A 1082 -27.17 -4.25 15.31
C TYR A 1082 -25.71 -3.82 15.24
N SER A 1083 -25.42 -2.63 14.71
CA SER A 1083 -24.07 -2.07 14.64
C SER A 1083 -23.44 -1.92 16.02
N LEU A 1084 -24.21 -1.44 17.01
CA LEU A 1084 -23.77 -1.33 18.40
C LEU A 1084 -23.43 -2.70 18.99
N ARG A 1085 -24.32 -3.70 18.86
CA ARG A 1085 -24.06 -5.07 19.31
C ARG A 1085 -22.82 -5.66 18.65
N ASN A 1086 -22.66 -5.47 17.34
CA ASN A 1086 -21.49 -5.93 16.63
C ASN A 1086 -20.21 -5.27 17.15
N ARG A 1087 -20.25 -3.96 17.45
CA ARG A 1087 -19.10 -3.24 18.04
C ARG A 1087 -18.82 -3.66 19.48
N LEU A 1088 -19.84 -3.94 20.29
CA LEU A 1088 -19.67 -4.48 21.65
C LEU A 1088 -19.02 -5.88 21.63
N MET A 1089 -19.40 -6.72 20.66
CA MET A 1089 -18.81 -8.06 20.49
C MET A 1089 -17.36 -8.00 20.00
N THR A 1090 -17.03 -7.06 19.12
CA THR A 1090 -15.72 -6.99 18.44
C THR A 1090 -14.74 -6.00 19.05
N ARG A 1091 -15.19 -4.95 19.75
CA ARG A 1091 -14.34 -3.88 20.31
C ARG A 1091 -14.97 -3.29 21.57
N TYR A 1092 -15.13 -4.13 22.60
CA TYR A 1092 -15.81 -3.78 23.85
C TYR A 1092 -15.25 -2.53 24.55
N GLU A 1093 -13.93 -2.51 24.79
CA GLU A 1093 -13.26 -1.41 25.51
C GLU A 1093 -13.43 -0.07 24.79
N MET A 1094 -13.37 -0.09 23.46
CA MET A 1094 -13.62 1.09 22.66
C MET A 1094 -15.02 1.65 22.89
N VAL A 1095 -16.07 0.82 22.88
CA VAL A 1095 -17.45 1.30 23.12
C VAL A 1095 -17.58 1.85 24.54
N ARG A 1096 -16.98 1.19 25.52
CA ARG A 1096 -16.94 1.65 26.93
C ARG A 1096 -16.30 3.04 27.04
N ASP A 1097 -15.17 3.23 26.38
CA ASP A 1097 -14.36 4.44 26.53
C ASP A 1097 -14.69 5.50 25.47
N TYR A 1098 -15.63 5.23 24.55
CA TYR A 1098 -15.97 6.10 23.42
C TYR A 1098 -16.44 7.49 23.87
N HIS A 1099 -17.12 7.59 25.02
CA HIS A 1099 -17.55 8.86 25.60
C HIS A 1099 -16.40 9.83 25.93
N SER A 1100 -15.16 9.31 26.07
CA SER A 1100 -13.97 10.11 26.35
C SER A 1100 -13.29 10.64 25.08
N ARG A 1101 -13.71 10.16 23.91
CA ARG A 1101 -13.16 10.58 22.62
C ARG A 1101 -13.67 11.97 22.25
N THR A 1102 -12.79 12.71 21.59
CA THR A 1102 -13.08 14.05 21.05
C THR A 1102 -13.40 14.01 19.55
N GLU A 1103 -13.05 12.92 18.84
CA GLU A 1103 -13.35 12.72 17.42
C GLU A 1103 -14.02 11.38 17.11
N MET A 1104 -14.80 11.38 16.03
CA MET A 1104 -15.35 10.18 15.40
C MET A 1104 -14.26 9.39 14.65
N GLU A 1105 -14.11 8.10 14.98
CA GLU A 1105 -13.07 7.22 14.40
C GLU A 1105 -13.18 7.09 12.88
N HIS A 1106 -14.41 6.99 12.35
CA HIS A 1106 -14.64 6.74 10.92
C HIS A 1106 -15.16 7.96 10.17
N PHE A 1107 -14.82 9.16 10.62
CA PHE A 1107 -15.27 10.39 9.95
C PHE A 1107 -14.71 10.49 8.52
N TYR A 1108 -13.45 10.07 8.31
CA TYR A 1108 -12.75 10.10 7.01
C TYR A 1108 -12.55 8.70 6.39
N SER A 1109 -13.62 7.92 6.29
CA SER A 1109 -13.57 6.53 5.80
C SER A 1109 -13.38 6.36 4.28
N ASP A 1110 -13.48 7.43 3.49
CA ASP A 1110 -13.46 7.38 2.03
C ASP A 1110 -12.72 8.59 1.44
N GLN A 1111 -12.10 8.45 0.26
CA GLN A 1111 -11.35 9.52 -0.40
C GLN A 1111 -12.20 10.77 -0.63
N TYR A 1112 -13.49 10.58 -0.92
CA TYR A 1112 -14.46 11.67 -1.10
C TYR A 1112 -14.74 12.47 0.17
N HIS A 1113 -14.28 12.02 1.34
CA HIS A 1113 -14.43 12.80 2.58
C HIS A 1113 -13.35 13.86 2.72
N TYR A 1114 -12.26 13.75 1.95
CA TYR A 1114 -11.14 14.69 1.92
C TYR A 1114 -11.29 15.78 0.85
N THR A 1115 -12.28 15.67 -0.03
CA THR A 1115 -12.68 16.77 -0.92
C THR A 1115 -13.46 17.78 -0.06
N SER A 1116 -12.95 19.01 0.05
CA SER A 1116 -13.69 20.05 0.76
C SER A 1116 -15.03 20.28 0.07
N THR A 1117 -16.05 20.66 0.85
CA THR A 1117 -17.42 20.86 0.40
C THR A 1117 -17.53 21.63 -0.92
N VAL A 1118 -18.33 21.08 -1.83
CA VAL A 1118 -18.76 21.62 -3.12
C VAL A 1118 -18.99 23.13 -3.03
N GLY A 1119 -18.00 23.93 -3.44
CA GLY A 1119 -18.13 25.38 -3.51
C GLY A 1119 -16.88 26.22 -3.23
N GLN A 1120 -15.95 25.78 -2.37
CA GLN A 1120 -14.84 26.66 -1.91
C GLN A 1120 -13.42 26.26 -2.31
N GLN A 1121 -13.21 25.07 -2.89
CA GLN A 1121 -11.90 24.64 -3.38
C GLN A 1121 -12.02 23.98 -4.76
N LYS A 1122 -12.26 24.78 -5.80
CA LYS A 1122 -12.25 24.29 -7.19
C LYS A 1122 -10.91 23.67 -7.61
N HIS A 1123 -9.85 23.88 -6.82
CA HIS A 1123 -8.46 23.65 -7.23
C HIS A 1123 -7.75 22.50 -6.52
N THR A 1124 -8.43 21.70 -5.69
CA THR A 1124 -7.79 20.57 -5.00
C THR A 1124 -8.39 19.25 -5.49
N ILE A 1125 -7.59 18.46 -6.18
CA ILE A 1125 -7.92 17.11 -6.65
C ILE A 1125 -7.52 16.11 -5.56
N VAL A 1126 -8.39 15.17 -5.23
CA VAL A 1126 -8.08 14.06 -4.31
C VAL A 1126 -8.07 12.75 -5.09
N THR A 1127 -6.99 11.97 -4.98
CA THR A 1127 -6.86 10.68 -5.67
C THR A 1127 -6.08 9.67 -4.84
N THR A 1128 -6.27 8.38 -5.10
CA THR A 1128 -5.38 7.31 -4.62
C THR A 1128 -4.31 6.94 -5.64
N ASP A 1129 -4.37 7.49 -6.85
CA ASP A 1129 -3.44 7.20 -7.95
C ASP A 1129 -3.08 8.49 -8.71
N LEU A 1130 -1.85 8.97 -8.52
CA LEU A 1130 -1.36 10.18 -9.20
C LEU A 1130 -1.31 10.01 -10.73
N TYR A 1131 -1.12 8.79 -11.26
CA TYR A 1131 -1.08 8.57 -12.71
C TYR A 1131 -2.45 8.74 -13.37
N SER A 1132 -3.53 8.54 -12.60
CA SER A 1132 -4.88 8.75 -13.12
C SER A 1132 -5.15 10.22 -13.49
N ILE A 1133 -4.41 11.18 -12.89
CA ILE A 1133 -4.62 12.61 -13.12
C ILE A 1133 -4.17 13.02 -14.52
N ASP A 1134 -3.10 12.42 -15.07
CA ASP A 1134 -2.60 12.73 -16.41
C ASP A 1134 -3.59 12.35 -17.53
N THR A 1135 -4.59 11.53 -17.23
CA THR A 1135 -5.64 11.13 -18.19
C THR A 1135 -6.85 12.07 -18.17
N ILE A 1136 -6.90 13.02 -17.23
CA ILE A 1136 -7.94 14.04 -17.16
C ILE A 1136 -7.47 15.22 -18.01
N ASP A 1137 -8.00 15.33 -19.23
CA ASP A 1137 -7.70 16.43 -20.16
C ASP A 1137 -7.96 17.79 -19.48
N HIS A 1138 -6.90 18.56 -19.23
CA HIS A 1138 -6.91 19.82 -18.48
C HIS A 1138 -7.57 20.99 -19.24
N GLN A 1139 -8.32 20.74 -20.31
CA GLN A 1139 -9.12 21.76 -20.99
C GLN A 1139 -10.32 22.17 -20.12
N ILE A 1140 -10.08 23.18 -19.27
CA ILE A 1140 -11.11 23.84 -18.47
C ILE A 1140 -12.09 24.56 -19.41
N TYR A 1141 -13.29 24.02 -19.55
CA TYR A 1141 -14.43 24.75 -20.12
C TYR A 1141 -14.96 25.74 -19.06
N ASP A 1142 -14.63 27.02 -19.18
CA ASP A 1142 -14.95 28.07 -18.20
C ASP A 1142 -16.45 28.37 -18.01
N ARG A 1143 -17.34 27.79 -18.83
CA ARG A 1143 -18.80 27.89 -18.66
C ARG A 1143 -19.52 26.62 -19.07
N ILE A 1144 -20.02 25.87 -18.09
CA ILE A 1144 -21.20 25.02 -18.30
C ILE A 1144 -22.42 25.94 -18.26
N THR A 1145 -22.81 26.48 -19.42
CA THR A 1145 -24.16 27.02 -19.58
C THR A 1145 -25.15 25.87 -19.40
N LYS A 1146 -25.95 25.91 -18.33
CA LYS A 1146 -27.13 25.07 -18.18
C LYS A 1146 -28.03 25.25 -19.41
N ASN A 1147 -27.96 24.32 -20.35
CA ASN A 1147 -29.10 24.02 -21.21
C ASN A 1147 -29.61 22.64 -20.80
N ILE A 1148 -30.63 22.67 -19.94
CA ILE A 1148 -31.51 21.54 -19.74
C ILE A 1148 -32.21 21.32 -21.08
N VAL A 1149 -31.83 20.27 -21.81
CA VAL A 1149 -32.70 19.70 -22.84
C VAL A 1149 -32.93 18.25 -22.45
N ASN A 1150 -34.21 17.95 -22.19
CA ASN A 1150 -34.78 16.64 -21.93
C ASN A 1150 -34.18 15.52 -22.80
N PRO A 1151 -34.07 14.29 -22.28
CA PRO A 1151 -33.64 13.15 -23.09
C PRO A 1151 -34.76 12.81 -24.10
N ARG A 1152 -34.64 13.29 -25.34
CA ARG A 1152 -35.46 12.78 -26.47
C ARG A 1152 -34.75 11.58 -27.09
N LYS A 1153 -35.55 10.60 -27.52
CA LYS A 1153 -35.15 9.25 -27.95
C LYS A 1153 -34.18 9.30 -29.13
N PHE A 1154 -32.90 9.01 -28.89
CA PHE A 1154 -31.98 8.55 -29.92
C PHE A 1154 -32.18 7.05 -30.09
N PHE A 1155 -32.38 6.58 -31.32
CA PHE A 1155 -32.27 5.16 -31.63
C PHE A 1155 -30.80 4.84 -31.94
N PHE A 1156 -30.24 3.90 -31.18
CA PHE A 1156 -28.97 3.26 -31.51
C PHE A 1156 -29.30 1.91 -32.15
N GLU A 1157 -28.88 1.71 -33.40
CA GLU A 1157 -28.84 0.36 -33.97
C GLU A 1157 -27.37 0.02 -34.27
N LEU A 1158 -26.84 -0.94 -33.52
CA LEU A 1158 -25.52 -1.50 -33.75
C LEU A 1158 -25.61 -2.40 -34.99
N ASN A 1159 -24.84 -2.09 -36.03
CA ASN A 1159 -24.50 -3.11 -37.01
C ASN A 1159 -23.31 -3.95 -36.52
N GLU A 1160 -23.08 -5.10 -37.14
CA GLU A 1160 -22.04 -6.08 -36.76
C GLU A 1160 -20.59 -5.55 -36.84
N PHE A 1161 -20.37 -4.29 -37.24
CA PHE A 1161 -19.06 -3.65 -37.33
C PHE A 1161 -18.89 -2.40 -36.43
N GLY A 1162 -19.84 -2.09 -35.55
CA GLY A 1162 -19.62 -1.15 -34.46
C GLY A 1162 -19.57 0.35 -34.82
N ILE A 1163 -20.07 0.76 -35.99
CA ILE A 1163 -20.20 2.19 -36.34
C ILE A 1163 -21.55 2.73 -35.86
N VAL A 1164 -21.53 3.85 -35.12
CA VAL A 1164 -22.71 4.53 -34.58
C VAL A 1164 -23.09 5.70 -35.49
N CYS A 1165 -24.26 5.63 -36.13
CA CYS A 1165 -24.85 6.77 -36.84
C CYS A 1165 -25.95 7.43 -35.99
N LEU A 1166 -25.92 8.75 -35.87
CA LEU A 1166 -26.96 9.55 -35.19
C LEU A 1166 -27.98 10.04 -36.21
N LEU A 1167 -29.23 9.60 -36.08
CA LEU A 1167 -30.36 10.08 -36.89
C LEU A 1167 -31.48 10.55 -35.94
N ALA A 1168 -32.01 11.75 -36.20
CA ALA A 1168 -33.07 12.37 -35.41
C ALA A 1168 -34.40 12.34 -36.17
N GLU A 1169 -35.46 11.86 -35.51
CA GLU A 1169 -36.81 11.78 -36.05
C GLU A 1169 -37.59 13.05 -35.68
N GLU A 1170 -38.19 13.72 -36.67
CA GLU A 1170 -38.99 14.93 -36.45
C GLU A 1170 -40.40 14.55 -35.99
N THR A 1171 -40.88 15.13 -34.88
CA THR A 1171 -42.31 15.14 -34.54
C THR A 1171 -42.74 16.58 -34.33
N ASP A 1172 -43.87 16.91 -34.94
CA ASP A 1172 -44.41 18.25 -35.11
C ASP A 1172 -44.59 19.04 -33.80
N GLU A 1173 -44.54 20.37 -33.94
CA GLU A 1173 -44.74 21.45 -32.95
C GLU A 1173 -43.47 22.00 -32.25
N SER A 1174 -42.71 22.86 -32.96
CA SER A 1174 -42.17 24.15 -32.44
C SER A 1174 -41.17 24.83 -33.41
N TYR A 1175 -41.65 25.30 -34.57
CA TYR A 1175 -40.82 25.89 -35.62
C TYR A 1175 -40.27 27.31 -35.33
N GLN A 1176 -40.52 27.90 -34.14
CA GLN A 1176 -40.14 29.29 -33.85
C GLN A 1176 -38.90 29.46 -32.96
N SER A 1177 -38.40 28.42 -32.29
CA SER A 1177 -37.20 28.55 -31.43
C SER A 1177 -35.87 28.25 -32.15
N TYR A 1178 -35.92 27.59 -33.31
CA TYR A 1178 -34.74 27.15 -34.06
C TYR A 1178 -34.08 28.28 -34.88
N ASP A 1179 -34.85 29.24 -35.40
CA ASP A 1179 -34.32 30.36 -36.21
C ASP A 1179 -33.49 31.36 -35.38
N GLY A 1180 -33.72 31.42 -34.06
CA GLY A 1180 -32.91 32.22 -33.14
C GLY A 1180 -31.56 31.59 -32.78
N MET A 1181 -31.47 30.25 -32.78
CA MET A 1181 -30.21 29.52 -32.50
C MET A 1181 -29.24 29.56 -33.68
N MET A 1182 -29.73 29.46 -34.92
CA MET A 1182 -28.88 29.51 -36.12
C MET A 1182 -28.24 30.89 -36.35
N LYS A 1183 -28.95 31.98 -36.00
CA LYS A 1183 -28.41 33.35 -36.09
C LYS A 1183 -27.30 33.63 -35.07
N ASN A 1184 -27.33 32.98 -33.90
CA ASN A 1184 -26.25 33.10 -32.89
C ASN A 1184 -25.01 32.25 -33.24
N ALA A 1185 -25.18 31.09 -33.88
CA ALA A 1185 -24.06 30.28 -34.34
C ALA A 1185 -23.29 30.96 -35.49
N ALA A 1186 -24.01 31.62 -36.42
CA ALA A 1186 -23.40 32.42 -37.48
C ALA A 1186 -22.62 33.65 -36.95
N GLY A 1187 -23.12 34.29 -35.88
CA GLY A 1187 -22.43 35.44 -35.25
C GLY A 1187 -21.14 35.09 -34.51
N ILE A 1188 -20.99 33.85 -34.01
CA ILE A 1188 -19.78 33.39 -33.32
C ILE A 1188 -18.66 33.07 -34.32
N SER A 1189 -19.00 32.51 -35.50
CA SER A 1189 -18.01 32.24 -36.54
C SER A 1189 -17.43 33.53 -37.15
N GLN A 1190 -18.21 34.60 -37.22
CA GLN A 1190 -17.78 35.88 -37.80
C GLN A 1190 -16.81 36.64 -36.87
N ASN A 1191 -17.01 36.57 -35.55
CA ASN A 1191 -16.09 37.13 -34.55
C ASN A 1191 -14.73 36.42 -34.47
N TRP A 1192 -14.65 35.14 -34.85
CA TRP A 1192 -13.40 34.39 -34.87
C TRP A 1192 -12.54 34.71 -36.11
N ILE A 1193 -13.18 35.13 -37.21
CA ILE A 1193 -12.49 35.54 -38.44
C ILE A 1193 -11.96 36.98 -38.33
N GLU A 1194 -12.68 37.87 -37.64
CA GLU A 1194 -12.28 39.28 -37.51
C GLU A 1194 -11.16 39.54 -36.48
N ASN A 1195 -10.90 38.59 -35.56
CA ASN A 1195 -9.87 38.72 -34.52
C ASN A 1195 -8.51 38.09 -34.86
N GLY A 1196 -8.32 37.54 -36.07
CA GLY A 1196 -6.99 37.21 -36.60
C GLY A 1196 -6.28 35.98 -36.01
N ASP A 1197 -6.97 35.11 -35.26
CA ASP A 1197 -6.37 33.93 -34.61
C ASP A 1197 -6.31 32.67 -35.48
N ILE A 1198 -6.08 32.82 -36.79
CA ILE A 1198 -5.74 31.68 -37.68
C ILE A 1198 -4.66 32.11 -38.68
N ASN A 1199 -3.41 31.93 -38.28
CA ASN A 1199 -2.28 31.76 -39.19
C ASN A 1199 -1.37 30.70 -38.58
N ASP A 1200 -1.57 29.43 -38.93
CA ASP A 1200 -0.64 28.68 -39.76
C ASP A 1200 -1.12 27.22 -39.92
N ARG A 1201 -0.91 26.67 -41.12
CA ARG A 1201 -1.20 25.28 -41.58
C ARG A 1201 -2.65 24.97 -41.93
N GLY A 1202 -2.91 25.06 -43.24
CA GLY A 1202 -4.18 24.76 -43.88
C GLY A 1202 -4.73 23.36 -43.57
N GLN A 1203 -5.90 23.34 -42.95
CA GLN A 1203 -6.92 22.32 -43.14
C GLN A 1203 -8.23 23.04 -43.45
N ASN A 1204 -8.80 22.77 -44.63
CA ASN A 1204 -10.16 23.19 -44.97
C ASN A 1204 -11.13 22.49 -44.02
N VAL A 1205 -11.77 23.22 -43.10
CA VAL A 1205 -12.94 22.71 -42.38
C VAL A 1205 -14.08 22.63 -43.39
N GLN A 1206 -14.49 21.43 -43.77
CA GLN A 1206 -15.72 21.21 -44.53
C GLN A 1206 -16.93 21.40 -43.62
N GLU A 1207 -17.96 22.08 -44.12
CA GLU A 1207 -19.25 22.31 -43.45
C GLU A 1207 -19.85 21.00 -42.92
N ILE A 1208 -20.13 20.94 -41.61
CA ILE A 1208 -20.97 19.88 -41.05
C ILE A 1208 -22.41 20.18 -41.43
N THR A 1209 -22.96 19.40 -42.37
CA THR A 1209 -24.37 19.53 -42.80
C THR A 1209 -25.23 18.46 -42.10
N THR A 1210 -26.24 18.88 -41.34
CA THR A 1210 -27.18 17.97 -40.66
C THR A 1210 -28.44 17.77 -41.53
N TYR A 1211 -28.87 16.52 -41.73
CA TYR A 1211 -30.04 16.18 -42.56
C TYR A 1211 -31.20 15.66 -41.69
N VAL A 1212 -32.42 16.13 -41.97
CA VAL A 1212 -33.67 15.79 -41.25
C VAL A 1212 -34.64 15.12 -42.23
N TYR A 1213 -35.34 14.06 -41.80
CA TYR A 1213 -36.28 13.30 -42.62
C TYR A 1213 -37.64 13.12 -41.93
N ASN A 1214 -38.70 12.97 -42.73
CA ASN A 1214 -40.09 13.01 -42.26
C ASN A 1214 -40.65 11.63 -41.86
N SER A 1215 -40.16 10.51 -42.45
CA SER A 1215 -40.57 9.16 -42.04
C SER A 1215 -39.55 8.09 -42.44
N ASN A 1216 -39.54 6.96 -41.71
CA ASN A 1216 -38.70 5.79 -42.03
C ASN A 1216 -39.00 5.14 -43.39
N ARG A 1217 -40.12 5.47 -44.06
CA ARG A 1217 -40.46 4.92 -45.39
C ARG A 1217 -39.75 5.64 -46.54
N ASP A 1218 -39.17 6.81 -46.29
CA ASP A 1218 -38.56 7.66 -47.32
C ASP A 1218 -37.06 7.38 -47.54
N VAL A 1219 -36.52 6.38 -46.83
CA VAL A 1219 -35.10 5.99 -46.85
C VAL A 1219 -35.00 4.56 -47.37
N THR A 1220 -34.32 4.36 -48.52
CA THR A 1220 -34.12 3.02 -49.10
C THR A 1220 -32.63 2.71 -49.26
N ARG A 1221 -32.21 1.54 -48.76
CA ARG A 1221 -30.84 1.03 -48.94
C ARG A 1221 -30.71 0.41 -50.34
N LEU A 1222 -29.84 0.95 -51.18
CA LEU A 1222 -29.47 0.33 -52.46
C LEU A 1222 -28.25 -0.58 -52.22
N GLY A 1223 -28.39 -1.89 -52.51
CA GLY A 1223 -27.56 -2.95 -51.93
C GLY A 1223 -26.27 -3.33 -52.68
N GLY A 1224 -25.56 -4.30 -52.09
CA GLY A 1224 -24.95 -5.45 -52.78
C GLY A 1224 -23.56 -5.28 -53.42
N GLY A 1225 -22.50 -5.25 -52.62
CA GLY A 1225 -21.09 -5.34 -53.06
C GLY A 1225 -20.16 -4.59 -52.09
N ASN A 1226 -18.90 -5.01 -51.93
CA ASN A 1226 -17.92 -4.45 -50.98
C ASN A 1226 -17.42 -3.03 -51.35
N GLY A 1227 -18.35 -2.10 -51.63
CA GLY A 1227 -18.12 -0.67 -51.74
C GLY A 1227 -18.89 0.10 -50.66
N PRO A 1228 -18.60 1.41 -50.46
CA PRO A 1228 -19.24 2.22 -49.44
C PRO A 1228 -20.77 2.24 -49.65
N SER A 1229 -21.50 2.01 -48.56
CA SER A 1229 -22.97 1.99 -48.59
C SER A 1229 -23.49 3.40 -48.90
N VAL A 1230 -24.32 3.53 -49.94
CA VAL A 1230 -24.96 4.80 -50.32
C VAL A 1230 -26.41 4.80 -49.83
N LEU A 1231 -26.76 5.79 -49.00
CA LEU A 1231 -28.13 6.02 -48.56
C LEU A 1231 -28.84 6.93 -49.56
N LEU A 1232 -29.99 6.47 -50.06
CA LEU A 1232 -30.87 7.25 -50.92
C LEU A 1232 -32.08 7.71 -50.11
N TYR A 1233 -32.32 9.02 -50.11
CA TYR A 1233 -33.58 9.56 -49.59
C TYR A 1233 -34.15 10.61 -50.54
N GLN A 1234 -35.48 10.74 -50.53
CA GLN A 1234 -36.23 11.59 -51.44
C GLN A 1234 -36.94 12.69 -50.66
N LYS A 1235 -36.62 13.95 -50.96
CA LYS A 1235 -37.31 15.14 -50.45
C LYS A 1235 -37.77 15.97 -51.64
N ASP A 1236 -39.01 16.44 -51.60
CA ASP A 1236 -39.61 17.30 -52.64
C ASP A 1236 -39.47 16.77 -54.08
N GLN A 1237 -39.67 15.46 -54.26
CA GLN A 1237 -39.55 14.73 -55.53
C GLN A 1237 -38.14 14.66 -56.15
N GLN A 1238 -37.09 15.17 -55.50
CA GLN A 1238 -35.70 14.99 -55.94
C GLN A 1238 -34.96 13.92 -55.12
N ARG A 1239 -34.12 13.13 -55.78
CA ARG A 1239 -33.33 12.05 -55.17
C ARG A 1239 -31.93 12.54 -54.83
N HIS A 1240 -31.54 12.39 -53.58
CA HIS A 1240 -30.20 12.77 -53.09
C HIS A 1240 -29.42 11.52 -52.65
N TYR A 1241 -28.10 11.54 -52.87
CA TYR A 1241 -27.19 10.43 -52.56
C TYR A 1241 -26.23 10.82 -51.45
N LEU A 1242 -26.15 10.02 -50.39
CA LEU A 1242 -25.20 10.20 -49.30
C LEU A 1242 -24.11 9.11 -49.38
N SER A 1243 -22.85 9.51 -49.60
CA SER A 1243 -21.69 8.62 -49.52
C SER A 1243 -21.14 8.65 -48.10
N LEU A 1244 -21.12 7.50 -47.43
CA LEU A 1244 -20.49 7.35 -46.11
C LEU A 1244 -18.98 7.16 -46.27
N CYS A 1245 -18.19 8.13 -45.81
CA CYS A 1245 -16.74 7.98 -45.60
C CYS A 1245 -16.49 7.50 -44.17
N GLU A 1246 -15.67 6.45 -44.01
CA GLU A 1246 -15.22 5.98 -42.69
C GLU A 1246 -14.21 6.97 -42.09
N LEU A 1247 -14.39 7.28 -40.79
CA LEU A 1247 -13.57 8.19 -39.99
C LEU A 1247 -12.61 7.39 -39.10
#